data_AF-A0A932G4M0-F1
#
_entry.id   AF-A0A932G4M0-F1
#
_cell.length_a   1.000
_cell.length_b   1.000
_cell.length_c   1.000
_cell.angle_alpha   90.00
_cell.angle_beta   90.00
_cell.angle_gamma   90.00
#
_symmetry.space_group_name_H-M   'P 1'
#
loop_
_entity.id
_entity.type
_entity.pdbx_description
1 polymer ?
#
loop_
_entity_poly.entity_id
_entity_poly.type
_entity_poly.pdbx_seq_one_letter_code
_entity_poly.pdbx_strand_id
1 'polypeptide(L)'
;MGSSTARLRPAAFILGAPRSGTTLFRVMLAGHPRLWSPPEMILAPFETMAERAGNQNRRFWEKGGLRRGLMDLEGIDLETARAREVELQGRTIPEVYALLQAALGDRMLVDKCPHLSVLPDAMARLERWFAEPRYLWILRHPGSVLRSLENMPMAEVMLDGYGGDAREAWATCNANIRDFLATIPRGRWTLVRYEELVTDPRPVMERACAALGVPFDEAVLDPYEGDRMREGPKGARAIGDPNMAARGRVDPSLATSWLEGFDPRVASPRTRALAAELGYDLDATPLPPIAKVGEAIAGLFRAGTELEAAMSMPADVDALEGRRFLLRMVTAAIDVQVEQGDADRPAFHHAEGPSRKMFADCPDADYLRAPIRVGEGRSYRLRGRIPPGTVYAGVVLYGKGGRVGRLLRDRDLRPDADGRFISTISTERPADGTPWLQADGDETAVIVRQYFTDRARQAPLELSLALDGAVPPPRPLDPLELARGIDLAARMVRSVVRRTADAYRMASVGALNRFIEIGGEQLFPTPDNTYRVAWYRFGPSQLMLVKGRVPRSRYFGLTLYNAWMESLDYRRRRVCLNHEQMELGPDRTFEVCLAHRDPGHPNWLDVAGHGAGYILARALCAEEPVPEATIEVLYETEWEARSGRKARER
;
A
#
# COMPACT_ATOMS: atom_id res chain seq x y z
N MET A 1 33.14 21.63 45.42
CA MET A 1 34.46 21.02 45.07
C MET A 1 34.20 20.03 43.95
N GLY A 2 34.40 20.46 42.69
CA GLY A 2 34.06 19.69 41.51
C GLY A 2 35.16 18.70 41.14
N SER A 3 34.85 17.41 41.18
CA SER A 3 35.69 16.36 40.60
C SER A 3 35.75 16.57 39.09
N SER A 4 36.89 17.06 38.59
CA SER A 4 37.19 17.11 37.17
C SER A 4 37.38 15.68 36.66
N THR A 5 36.31 15.05 36.17
CA THR A 5 36.44 13.81 35.39
C THR A 5 37.24 14.12 34.13
N ALA A 6 38.32 13.37 33.89
CA ALA A 6 39.11 13.52 32.68
C ALA A 6 38.22 13.30 31.45
N ARG A 7 38.29 14.21 30.48
CA ARG A 7 37.56 14.06 29.22
C ARG A 7 38.05 12.82 28.46
N LEU A 8 37.15 12.19 27.73
CA LEU A 8 37.43 11.06 26.83
C LEU A 8 38.40 11.49 25.73
N ARG A 9 39.10 10.50 25.12
CA ARG A 9 39.98 10.75 23.97
C ARG A 9 39.19 11.36 22.80
N PRO A 10 39.83 12.06 21.85
CA PRO A 10 39.13 12.61 20.69
C PRO A 10 38.30 11.55 19.95
N ALA A 11 37.11 11.95 19.53
CA ALA A 11 36.20 11.16 18.69
C ALA A 11 35.57 12.07 17.64
N ALA A 12 35.07 11.47 16.55
CA ALA A 12 34.38 12.18 15.49
C ALA A 12 32.90 11.83 15.45
N PHE A 13 32.07 12.80 15.08
CA PHE A 13 30.63 12.65 14.98
C PHE A 13 30.12 13.04 13.60
N ILE A 14 29.41 12.12 12.93
CA ILE A 14 28.72 12.42 11.67
C ILE A 14 27.34 12.97 12.00
N LEU A 15 27.14 14.25 11.69
CA LEU A 15 25.89 14.98 11.88
C LEU A 15 25.22 15.17 10.52
N GLY A 16 23.92 14.91 10.45
CA GLY A 16 23.15 15.15 9.24
C GLY A 16 21.70 14.74 9.41
N ALA A 17 20.82 15.39 8.63
CA ALA A 17 19.42 14.98 8.60
C ALA A 17 19.30 13.53 8.10
N PRO A 18 18.28 12.76 8.55
CA PRO A 18 17.95 11.48 7.95
C PRO A 18 17.88 11.56 6.42
N ARG A 19 18.27 10.49 5.73
CA ARG A 19 18.27 10.39 4.25
C ARG A 19 19.26 11.32 3.52
N SER A 20 20.21 11.93 4.24
CA SER A 20 21.30 12.73 3.65
C SER A 20 22.53 11.91 3.22
N GLY A 21 22.45 10.58 3.21
CA GLY A 21 23.58 9.71 2.86
C GLY A 21 24.57 9.42 3.99
N THR A 22 24.19 9.67 5.25
CA THR A 22 25.01 9.42 6.45
C THR A 22 25.55 7.98 6.54
N THR A 23 24.78 6.98 6.08
CA THR A 23 25.22 5.58 6.05
C THR A 23 26.27 5.32 4.97
N LEU A 24 26.15 5.91 3.77
CA LEU A 24 27.19 5.79 2.75
C LEU A 24 28.50 6.37 3.27
N PHE A 25 28.42 7.58 3.82
CA PHE A 25 29.58 8.32 4.28
C PHE A 25 30.32 7.63 5.44
N ARG A 26 29.60 7.08 6.43
CA ARG A 26 30.24 6.31 7.50
C ARG A 26 30.92 5.04 6.99
N VAL A 27 30.34 4.36 5.99
CA VAL A 27 30.93 3.15 5.40
C VAL A 27 32.18 3.46 4.58
N MET A 28 32.21 4.62 3.92
CA MET A 28 33.44 5.13 3.28
C MET A 28 34.54 5.33 4.33
N LEU A 29 34.23 6.02 5.44
CA LEU A 29 35.18 6.22 6.55
C LEU A 29 35.61 4.91 7.24
N ALA A 30 34.74 3.90 7.29
CA ALA A 30 35.07 2.59 7.84
C ALA A 30 36.16 1.84 7.05
N GLY A 31 36.47 2.27 5.81
CA GLY A 31 37.60 1.74 5.05
C GLY A 31 38.96 2.22 5.54
N HIS A 32 39.02 3.34 6.28
CA HIS A 32 40.28 3.94 6.69
C HIS A 32 40.93 3.17 7.85
N PRO A 33 42.21 2.77 7.77
CA PRO A 33 42.85 1.91 8.78
C PRO A 33 43.00 2.55 10.17
N ARG A 34 43.04 3.90 10.23
CA ARG A 34 43.09 4.66 11.50
C ARG A 34 41.72 5.06 12.06
N LEU A 35 40.62 4.67 11.44
CA LEU A 35 39.28 5.01 11.89
C LEU A 35 38.51 3.73 12.26
N TRP A 36 37.56 3.87 13.18
CA TRP A 36 36.56 2.85 13.44
C TRP A 36 35.18 3.48 13.38
N SER A 37 34.44 3.19 12.30
CA SER A 37 33.13 3.78 12.00
C SER A 37 32.03 2.71 11.99
N PRO A 38 31.54 2.30 13.18
CA PRO A 38 30.49 1.30 13.29
C PRO A 38 29.15 1.85 12.76
N PRO A 39 28.15 0.98 12.57
CA PRO A 39 26.78 1.42 12.36
C PRO A 39 26.22 2.21 13.57
N GLU A 40 25.05 2.82 13.40
CA GLU A 40 24.37 3.66 14.42
C GLU A 40 24.26 2.96 15.79
N MET A 41 25.12 3.34 16.73
CA MET A 41 25.10 2.78 18.09
C MET A 41 24.03 3.42 18.97
N ILE A 42 23.67 4.66 18.64
CA ILE A 42 22.65 5.48 19.32
C ILE A 42 22.99 5.63 20.81
N LEU A 43 24.23 6.01 21.09
CA LEU A 43 24.74 6.26 22.43
C LEU A 43 24.58 7.75 22.79
N ALA A 44 25.12 8.63 21.96
CA ALA A 44 25.21 10.07 22.20
C ALA A 44 23.89 10.80 22.58
N PRO A 45 22.70 10.37 22.10
CA PRO A 45 21.43 10.99 22.51
C PRO A 45 21.10 10.90 24.01
N PHE A 46 21.64 9.91 24.72
CA PHE A 46 21.26 9.58 26.11
C PHE A 46 22.39 9.87 27.10
N GLU A 47 22.10 9.93 28.40
CA GLU A 47 23.14 10.05 29.44
C GLU A 47 23.52 8.70 30.04
N THR A 48 22.58 7.76 30.06
CA THR A 48 22.79 6.40 30.60
C THR A 48 22.37 5.30 29.62
N MET A 49 22.94 4.10 29.77
CA MET A 49 22.51 2.93 29.00
C MET A 49 21.08 2.49 29.34
N ALA A 50 20.62 2.74 30.57
CA ALA A 50 19.24 2.49 30.99
C ALA A 50 18.23 3.36 30.23
N GLU A 51 18.48 4.67 30.08
CA GLU A 51 17.65 5.57 29.26
C GLU A 51 17.59 5.09 27.81
N ARG A 52 18.75 4.77 27.24
CA ARG A 52 18.87 4.22 25.88
C ARG A 52 18.03 2.96 25.71
N ALA A 53 18.12 2.02 26.66
CA ALA A 53 17.36 0.77 26.62
C ALA A 53 15.85 0.99 26.69
N GLY A 54 15.40 1.93 27.54
CA GLY A 54 14.00 2.33 27.64
C GLY A 54 13.45 2.82 26.30
N ASN A 55 14.20 3.67 25.59
CA ASN A 55 13.83 4.13 24.26
C ASN A 55 13.80 2.99 23.22
N GLN A 56 14.84 2.15 23.19
CA GLN A 56 14.93 1.04 22.25
C GLN A 56 13.90 -0.07 22.49
N ASN A 57 13.34 -0.19 23.69
CA ASN A 57 12.21 -1.11 23.91
C ASN A 57 10.95 -0.67 23.16
N ARG A 58 10.80 0.64 22.90
CA ARG A 58 9.74 1.19 22.04
C ARG A 58 10.15 1.16 20.57
N ARG A 59 11.43 1.41 20.27
CA ARG A 59 12.00 1.42 18.91
C ARG A 59 12.94 0.23 18.69
N PHE A 60 12.40 -0.98 18.78
CA PHE A 60 13.21 -2.22 18.80
C PHE A 60 14.04 -2.45 17.53
N TRP A 61 13.69 -1.82 16.41
CA TRP A 61 14.45 -1.85 15.16
C TRP A 61 15.79 -1.09 15.22
N GLU A 62 16.04 -0.31 16.27
CA GLU A 62 17.26 0.49 16.46
C GLU A 62 18.35 -0.20 17.29
N LYS A 63 18.14 -1.46 17.73
CA LYS A 63 19.04 -2.21 18.62
C LYS A 63 20.33 -2.77 17.95
N GLY A 64 20.52 -2.55 16.65
CA GLY A 64 21.52 -3.29 15.86
C GLY A 64 22.96 -2.79 15.94
N GLY A 65 23.19 -1.47 15.96
CA GLY A 65 24.52 -0.92 15.65
C GLY A 65 25.58 -1.14 16.74
N LEU A 66 25.24 -0.94 18.02
CA LEU A 66 26.19 -1.21 19.12
C LEU A 66 26.61 -2.67 19.15
N ARG A 67 25.65 -3.60 18.98
CA ARG A 67 25.93 -5.05 18.92
C ARG A 67 26.88 -5.38 17.78
N ARG A 68 26.64 -4.84 16.59
CA ARG A 68 27.53 -5.05 15.43
C ARG A 68 28.93 -4.49 15.68
N GLY A 69 29.03 -3.35 16.35
CA GLY A 69 30.29 -2.76 16.78
C GLY A 69 31.04 -3.66 17.77
N LEU A 70 30.37 -4.18 18.80
CA LEU A 70 30.98 -5.11 19.76
C LEU A 70 31.47 -6.40 19.10
N MET A 71 30.70 -6.96 18.16
CA MET A 71 31.13 -8.13 17.37
C MET A 71 32.41 -7.86 16.57
N ASP A 72 32.51 -6.69 15.94
CA ASP A 72 33.69 -6.26 15.18
C ASP A 72 34.91 -6.04 16.09
N LEU A 73 34.68 -5.41 17.23
CA LEU A 73 35.73 -4.98 18.15
C LEU A 73 36.32 -6.13 18.97
N GLU A 74 35.45 -7.03 19.44
CA GLU A 74 35.82 -8.12 20.37
C GLU A 74 35.92 -9.49 19.66
N GLY A 75 35.52 -9.60 18.39
CA GLY A 75 35.51 -10.88 17.66
C GLY A 75 34.48 -11.88 18.18
N ILE A 76 33.38 -11.38 18.76
CA ILE A 76 32.33 -12.18 19.42
C ILE A 76 31.12 -12.42 18.52
N ASP A 77 30.31 -13.43 18.85
CA ASP A 77 29.04 -13.70 18.16
C ASP A 77 27.90 -12.78 18.64
N LEU A 78 26.74 -12.87 17.96
CA LEU A 78 25.59 -12.01 18.24
C LEU A 78 24.99 -12.24 19.64
N GLU A 79 24.91 -13.49 20.11
CA GLU A 79 24.35 -13.79 21.44
C GLU A 79 25.26 -13.24 22.54
N THR A 80 26.57 -13.39 22.39
CA THR A 80 27.56 -12.80 23.29
C THR A 80 27.48 -11.27 23.23
N ALA A 81 27.37 -10.66 22.05
CA ALA A 81 27.21 -9.21 21.94
C ALA A 81 25.93 -8.68 22.61
N ARG A 82 24.83 -9.46 22.59
CA ARG A 82 23.61 -9.14 23.35
C ARG A 82 23.85 -9.20 24.85
N ALA A 83 24.52 -10.23 25.35
CA ALA A 83 24.87 -10.35 26.75
C ALA A 83 25.78 -9.19 27.21
N ARG A 84 26.79 -8.84 26.41
CA ARG A 84 27.67 -7.68 26.66
C ARG A 84 26.88 -6.37 26.72
N GLU A 85 25.94 -6.14 25.81
CA GLU A 85 25.09 -4.94 25.87
C GLU A 85 24.23 -4.89 27.15
N VAL A 86 23.78 -6.03 27.67
CA VAL A 86 23.04 -6.12 28.94
C VAL A 86 23.95 -5.79 30.13
N GLU A 87 25.19 -6.26 30.13
CA GLU A 87 26.17 -5.92 31.19
C GLU A 87 26.48 -4.41 31.25
N LEU A 88 26.34 -3.70 30.13
CA LEU A 88 26.55 -2.25 30.07
C LEU A 88 25.37 -1.43 30.62
N GLN A 89 24.22 -2.04 30.93
CA GLN A 89 22.99 -1.32 31.31
C GLN A 89 23.15 -0.38 32.52
N GLY A 90 24.00 -0.74 33.48
CA GLY A 90 24.28 0.07 34.67
C GLY A 90 25.26 1.22 34.45
N ARG A 91 25.79 1.40 33.23
CA ARG A 91 26.83 2.40 32.94
C ARG A 91 26.26 3.69 32.34
N THR A 92 26.98 4.77 32.56
CA THR A 92 26.79 6.04 31.85
C THR A 92 27.31 5.92 30.41
N ILE A 93 26.77 6.74 29.50
CA ILE A 93 27.23 6.77 28.10
C ILE A 93 28.72 7.11 27.97
N PRO A 94 29.29 8.08 28.71
CA PRO A 94 30.74 8.33 28.70
C PRO A 94 31.58 7.12 29.11
N GLU A 95 31.15 6.33 30.10
CA GLU A 95 31.86 5.10 30.49
C GLU A 95 31.83 4.05 29.36
N VAL A 96 30.71 3.92 28.64
CA VAL A 96 30.63 3.03 27.48
C VAL A 96 31.55 3.50 26.36
N TYR A 97 31.60 4.81 26.06
CA TYR A 97 32.56 5.34 25.10
C TYR A 97 34.02 5.11 25.53
N ALA A 98 34.33 5.26 26.82
CA ALA A 98 35.67 4.98 27.34
C ALA A 98 36.07 3.51 27.10
N LEU A 99 35.16 2.57 27.35
CA LEU A 99 35.37 1.14 27.08
C LEU A 99 35.60 0.86 25.60
N LEU A 100 34.76 1.41 24.73
CA LEU A 100 34.91 1.26 23.29
C LEU A 100 36.26 1.83 22.84
N GLN A 101 36.59 3.05 23.24
CA GLN A 101 37.86 3.67 22.91
C GLN A 101 39.03 2.80 23.37
N ALA A 102 39.04 2.31 24.61
CA ALA A 102 40.14 1.50 25.15
C ALA A 102 40.48 0.29 24.26
N ALA A 103 39.48 -0.34 23.64
CA ALA A 103 39.67 -1.47 22.73
C ALA A 103 40.06 -1.07 21.29
N LEU A 104 40.02 0.22 20.93
CA LEU A 104 40.36 0.70 19.58
C LEU A 104 41.87 0.86 19.33
N GLY A 105 42.70 0.80 20.38
CA GLY A 105 44.11 1.16 20.28
C GLY A 105 44.27 2.61 19.80
N ASP A 106 44.99 2.81 18.70
CA ASP A 106 45.25 4.12 18.07
C ASP A 106 44.16 4.57 17.09
N ARG A 107 43.14 3.75 16.82
CA ARG A 107 42.06 4.14 15.92
C ARG A 107 41.13 5.17 16.57
N MET A 108 40.70 6.15 15.78
CA MET A 108 39.70 7.13 16.21
C MET A 108 38.29 6.57 16.02
N LEU A 109 37.45 6.69 17.06
CA LEU A 109 36.02 6.42 16.98
C LEU A 109 35.31 7.45 16.09
N VAL A 110 34.51 6.98 15.13
CA VAL A 110 33.60 7.81 14.33
C VAL A 110 32.16 7.35 14.59
N ASP A 111 31.42 8.09 15.41
CA ASP A 111 30.01 7.81 15.69
C ASP A 111 29.09 8.52 14.69
N LYS A 112 28.26 7.75 13.99
CA LYS A 112 27.20 8.28 13.14
C LYS A 112 25.87 8.11 13.85
N CYS A 113 25.25 9.23 14.20
CA CYS A 113 23.95 9.23 14.88
C CYS A 113 23.09 10.42 14.40
N PRO A 114 22.24 10.24 13.37
CA PRO A 114 21.35 11.28 12.86
C PRO A 114 20.40 11.85 13.91
N HIS A 115 20.07 11.08 14.97
CA HIS A 115 19.21 11.51 16.08
C HIS A 115 19.75 12.76 16.81
N LEU A 116 21.06 12.99 16.79
CA LEU A 116 21.64 14.20 17.37
C LEU A 116 21.15 15.49 16.70
N SER A 117 20.77 15.42 15.42
CA SER A 117 20.33 16.60 14.66
C SER A 117 19.04 17.25 15.19
N VAL A 118 18.27 16.56 16.03
CA VAL A 118 17.08 17.10 16.69
C VAL A 118 17.26 17.29 18.20
N LEU A 119 18.48 17.10 18.71
CA LEU A 119 18.81 17.18 20.14
C LEU A 119 19.99 18.15 20.36
N PRO A 120 19.77 19.48 20.28
CA PRO A 120 20.82 20.47 20.48
C PRO A 120 21.60 20.29 21.78
N ASP A 121 20.90 19.97 22.88
CA ASP A 121 21.54 19.74 24.18
C ASP A 121 22.48 18.54 24.15
N ALA A 122 22.09 17.45 23.48
CA ALA A 122 22.92 16.26 23.32
C ALA A 122 24.18 16.54 22.49
N MET A 123 24.07 17.34 21.42
CA MET A 123 25.25 17.81 20.66
C MET A 123 26.18 18.63 21.54
N ALA A 124 25.65 19.56 22.34
CA ALA A 124 26.43 20.37 23.27
C ALA A 124 27.09 19.54 24.39
N ARG A 125 26.52 18.39 24.79
CA ARG A 125 27.16 17.48 25.75
C ARG A 125 28.46 16.87 25.24
N LEU A 126 28.61 16.70 23.92
CA LEU A 126 29.79 16.08 23.34
C LEU A 126 31.07 16.86 23.66
N GLU A 127 31.00 18.20 23.71
CA GLU A 127 32.11 19.08 24.13
C GLU A 127 32.52 18.88 25.60
N ARG A 128 31.60 18.38 26.43
CA ARG A 128 31.86 18.07 27.84
C ARG A 128 32.47 16.70 28.00
N TRP A 129 32.06 15.72 27.18
CA TRP A 129 32.51 14.35 27.29
C TRP A 129 33.86 14.10 26.63
N PHE A 130 34.11 14.70 25.46
CA PHE A 130 35.29 14.41 24.65
C PHE A 130 36.30 15.56 24.66
N ALA A 131 37.58 15.23 24.62
CA ALA A 131 38.65 16.18 24.35
C ALA A 131 38.67 16.50 22.85
N GLU A 132 38.46 17.76 22.49
CA GLU A 132 38.50 18.26 21.11
C GLU A 132 37.74 17.38 20.07
N PRO A 133 36.45 17.06 20.29
CA PRO A 133 35.69 16.26 19.34
C PRO A 133 35.66 16.93 17.95
N ARG A 134 35.59 16.09 16.91
CA ARG A 134 35.53 16.49 15.51
C ARG A 134 34.13 16.26 14.95
N TYR A 135 33.67 17.10 14.04
CA TYR A 135 32.32 17.01 13.48
C TYR A 135 32.33 16.98 11.95
N LEU A 136 31.62 16.02 11.37
CA LEU A 136 31.45 15.89 9.93
C LEU A 136 29.97 16.14 9.62
N TRP A 137 29.65 17.32 9.09
CA TRP A 137 28.27 17.67 8.75
C TRP A 137 27.99 17.24 7.31
N ILE A 138 27.18 16.20 7.13
CA ILE A 138 26.69 15.81 5.81
C ILE A 138 25.35 16.48 5.50
N LEU A 139 25.30 17.15 4.36
CA LEU A 139 24.18 17.92 3.87
C LEU A 139 23.76 17.40 2.49
N ARG A 140 22.46 17.32 2.24
CA ARG A 140 21.87 16.91 0.95
C ARG A 140 20.76 17.87 0.56
N HIS A 141 20.53 18.03 -0.74
CA HIS A 141 19.48 18.87 -1.29
C HIS A 141 18.12 18.57 -0.61
N PRO A 142 17.37 19.59 -0.14
CA PRO A 142 16.13 19.37 0.60
C PRO A 142 15.11 18.59 -0.21
N GLY A 143 14.93 18.91 -1.50
CA GLY A 143 14.03 18.15 -2.38
C GLY A 143 14.34 16.66 -2.44
N SER A 144 15.62 16.29 -2.44
CA SER A 144 16.05 14.88 -2.43
C SER A 144 15.72 14.18 -1.11
N VAL A 145 15.88 14.88 0.01
CA VAL A 145 15.56 14.36 1.34
C VAL A 145 14.05 14.22 1.52
N LEU A 146 13.29 15.28 1.23
CA LEU A 146 11.83 15.32 1.31
C LEU A 146 11.21 14.19 0.50
N ARG A 147 11.60 14.06 -0.78
CA ARG A 147 11.06 13.02 -1.65
C ARG A 147 11.51 11.62 -1.25
N SER A 148 12.71 11.46 -0.70
CA SER A 148 13.15 10.19 -0.13
C SER A 148 12.32 9.80 1.10
N LEU A 149 11.87 10.76 1.90
CA LEU A 149 11.00 10.52 3.05
C LEU A 149 9.57 10.19 2.58
N GLU A 150 9.00 10.95 1.64
CA GLU A 150 7.66 10.69 1.10
C GLU A 150 7.50 9.30 0.46
N ASN A 151 8.56 8.77 -0.16
CA ASN A 151 8.52 7.44 -0.78
C ASN A 151 8.89 6.30 0.18
N MET A 152 9.18 6.58 1.45
CA MET A 152 9.53 5.57 2.44
C MET A 152 8.28 5.20 3.26
N PRO A 153 7.76 3.95 3.15
CA PRO A 153 6.52 3.53 3.83
C PRO A 153 6.54 3.52 5.38
N MET A 154 7.65 3.95 5.99
CA MET A 154 7.89 3.98 7.43
C MET A 154 8.50 5.33 7.86
N ALA A 155 8.36 6.37 7.03
CA ALA A 155 8.99 7.66 7.27
C ALA A 155 8.46 8.31 8.55
N GLU A 156 7.16 8.22 8.81
CA GLU A 156 6.56 8.83 10.01
C GLU A 156 7.07 8.16 11.28
N VAL A 157 7.15 6.82 11.29
CA VAL A 157 7.71 6.05 12.41
C VAL A 157 9.22 6.29 12.58
N MET A 158 9.96 6.45 11.49
CA MET A 158 11.39 6.78 11.52
C MET A 158 11.62 8.19 12.08
N LEU A 159 10.75 9.13 11.74
CA LEU A 159 10.77 10.52 12.16
C LEU A 159 10.06 10.76 13.50
N ASP A 160 9.51 9.73 14.15
CA ASP A 160 9.03 9.84 15.52
C ASP A 160 10.15 10.37 16.43
N GLY A 161 9.89 11.49 17.11
CA GLY A 161 10.89 12.26 17.86
C GLY A 161 11.64 13.36 17.08
N TYR A 162 11.41 13.53 15.77
CA TYR A 162 12.01 14.58 14.93
C TYR A 162 11.08 15.81 14.71
N GLY A 163 9.99 15.93 15.47
CA GLY A 163 9.07 17.07 15.39
C GLY A 163 7.85 16.88 14.46
N GLY A 164 7.50 15.64 14.12
CA GLY A 164 6.20 15.25 13.55
C GLY A 164 5.99 15.52 12.05
N ASP A 165 6.65 16.52 11.45
CA ASP A 165 6.47 16.82 10.02
C ASP A 165 7.75 16.53 9.21
N ALA A 166 7.65 15.57 8.29
CA ALA A 166 8.71 15.23 7.34
C ALA A 166 9.16 16.44 6.50
N ARG A 167 8.27 17.42 6.27
CA ARG A 167 8.56 18.66 5.54
C ARG A 167 9.45 19.62 6.31
N GLU A 168 9.36 19.58 7.63
CA GLU A 168 10.18 20.40 8.54
C GLU A 168 11.43 19.67 9.03
N ALA A 169 11.48 18.34 8.89
CA ALA A 169 12.60 17.53 9.37
C ALA A 169 13.94 18.01 8.79
N TRP A 170 14.00 18.27 7.48
CA TRP A 170 15.23 18.76 6.85
C TRP A 170 15.68 20.11 7.44
N ALA A 171 14.75 21.06 7.57
CA ALA A 171 15.06 22.40 8.07
C ALA A 171 15.45 22.38 9.56
N THR A 172 14.71 21.61 10.37
CA THR A 172 14.95 21.48 11.80
C THR A 172 16.30 20.86 12.10
N CYS A 173 16.61 19.73 11.45
CA CYS A 173 17.88 19.03 11.62
C CYS A 173 19.07 19.93 11.26
N ASN A 174 19.02 20.56 10.08
CA ASN A 174 20.14 21.35 9.58
C ASN A 174 20.27 22.70 10.31
N ALA A 175 19.18 23.31 10.76
CA ALA A 175 19.25 24.53 11.58
C ALA A 175 19.95 24.24 12.93
N ASN A 176 19.56 23.16 13.61
CA ASN A 176 20.19 22.77 14.88
C ASN A 176 21.68 22.47 14.72
N ILE A 177 22.06 21.74 13.66
CA ILE A 177 23.47 21.45 13.36
C ILE A 177 24.23 22.73 13.04
N ARG A 178 23.69 23.60 12.19
CA ARG A 178 24.29 24.90 11.86
C ARG A 178 24.55 25.72 13.12
N ASP A 179 23.53 25.88 13.96
CA ASP A 179 23.60 26.70 15.17
C ASP A 179 24.61 26.13 16.17
N PHE A 180 24.63 24.80 16.32
CA PHE A 180 25.65 24.12 17.12
C PHE A 180 27.06 24.35 16.56
N LEU A 181 27.28 24.11 15.27
CA LEU A 181 28.61 24.25 14.65
C LEU A 181 29.13 25.68 14.60
N ALA A 182 28.24 26.68 14.64
CA ALA A 182 28.63 28.09 14.80
C ALA A 182 29.36 28.34 16.12
N THR A 183 29.14 27.49 17.14
CA THR A 183 29.86 27.55 18.43
C THR A 183 31.19 26.79 18.42
N ILE A 184 31.47 26.01 17.38
CA ILE A 184 32.64 25.13 17.28
C ILE A 184 33.74 25.78 16.43
N PRO A 185 35.02 25.78 16.88
CA PRO A 185 36.14 26.25 16.08
C PRO A 185 36.17 25.61 14.69
N ARG A 186 36.34 26.42 13.63
CA ARG A 186 36.23 25.98 12.23
C ARG A 186 37.14 24.81 11.86
N GLY A 187 38.30 24.68 12.50
CA GLY A 187 39.24 23.57 12.29
C GLY A 187 38.78 22.21 12.86
N ARG A 188 37.72 22.18 13.68
CA ARG A 188 37.17 20.95 14.27
C ARG A 188 35.97 20.38 13.51
N TRP A 189 35.55 21.01 12.42
CA TRP A 189 34.44 20.49 11.62
C TRP A 189 34.61 20.71 10.12
N THR A 190 33.89 19.94 9.31
CA THR A 190 33.81 20.17 7.87
C THR A 190 32.42 19.84 7.32
N LEU A 191 32.04 20.52 6.24
CA LEU A 191 30.81 20.28 5.50
C LEU A 191 31.08 19.27 4.37
N VAL A 192 30.19 18.30 4.24
CA VAL A 192 30.17 17.28 3.20
C VAL A 192 28.87 17.40 2.44
N ARG A 193 28.91 17.79 1.16
CA ARG A 193 27.74 17.75 0.30
C ARG A 193 27.58 16.34 -0.25
N TYR A 194 26.40 15.76 -0.07
CA TYR A 194 26.09 14.41 -0.55
C TYR A 194 26.26 14.28 -2.07
N GLU A 195 25.87 15.32 -2.80
CA GLU A 195 25.93 15.38 -4.25
C GLU A 195 27.39 15.26 -4.72
N GLU A 196 28.29 16.06 -4.13
CA GLU A 196 29.74 15.95 -4.37
C GLU A 196 30.27 14.56 -3.96
N LEU A 197 29.84 14.05 -2.80
CA LEU A 197 30.30 12.75 -2.29
C LEU A 197 30.00 11.59 -3.25
N VAL A 198 28.88 11.63 -3.98
CA VAL A 198 28.52 10.56 -4.91
C VAL A 198 28.97 10.79 -6.35
N THR A 199 29.25 12.03 -6.75
CA THR A 199 29.72 12.35 -8.11
C THR A 199 31.24 12.40 -8.23
N ASP A 200 31.92 12.93 -7.20
CA ASP A 200 33.38 13.04 -7.13
C ASP A 200 33.86 12.85 -5.68
N PRO A 201 33.92 11.59 -5.20
CA PRO A 201 34.17 11.29 -3.79
C PRO A 201 35.55 11.72 -3.30
N ARG A 202 36.58 11.75 -4.16
CA ARG A 202 37.97 11.92 -3.72
C ARG A 202 38.23 13.26 -3.03
N PRO A 203 37.94 14.42 -3.63
CA PRO A 203 38.16 15.71 -2.97
C PRO A 203 37.37 15.85 -1.66
N VAL A 204 36.20 15.23 -1.58
CA VAL A 204 35.36 15.24 -0.38
C VAL A 204 36.01 14.45 0.75
N MET A 205 36.50 13.24 0.45
CA MET A 205 37.15 12.37 1.43
C MET A 205 38.51 12.90 1.87
N GLU A 206 39.28 13.55 0.99
CA GLU A 206 40.51 14.26 1.36
C GLU A 206 40.25 15.35 2.42
N ARG A 207 39.21 16.17 2.22
CA ARG A 207 38.80 17.18 3.20
C ARG A 207 38.29 16.55 4.50
N ALA A 208 37.59 15.42 4.43
CA ALA A 208 37.11 14.71 5.62
C ALA A 208 38.29 14.14 6.43
N CYS A 209 39.26 13.47 5.79
CA CYS A 209 40.47 12.97 6.43
C CYS A 209 41.27 14.09 7.09
N ALA A 210 41.46 15.23 6.38
CA ALA A 210 42.14 16.40 6.92
C ALA A 210 41.44 16.96 8.17
N ALA A 211 40.11 17.07 8.15
CA ALA A 211 39.33 17.53 9.31
C ALA A 211 39.43 16.59 10.53
N LEU A 212 39.59 15.29 10.27
CA LEU A 212 39.81 14.24 11.28
C LEU A 212 41.28 14.16 11.76
N GLY A 213 42.22 14.82 11.08
CA GLY A 213 43.64 14.75 11.40
C GLY A 213 44.29 13.41 11.05
N VAL A 214 43.76 12.69 10.05
CA VAL A 214 44.34 11.45 9.53
C VAL A 214 44.83 11.66 8.08
N PRO A 215 45.88 10.94 7.63
CA PRO A 215 46.27 10.97 6.22
C PRO A 215 45.12 10.49 5.33
N PHE A 216 45.14 10.86 4.05
CA PHE A 216 44.22 10.26 3.09
C PHE A 216 44.60 8.81 2.82
N ASP A 217 43.61 7.93 2.66
CA ASP A 217 43.78 6.51 2.33
C ASP A 217 42.78 6.14 1.23
N GLU A 218 43.25 5.48 0.16
CA GLU A 218 42.43 5.11 -1.00
C GLU A 218 41.22 4.24 -0.62
N ALA A 219 41.32 3.42 0.43
CA ALA A 219 40.26 2.51 0.83
C ALA A 219 38.95 3.25 1.16
N VAL A 220 38.98 4.55 1.47
CA VAL A 220 37.77 5.33 1.75
C VAL A 220 36.89 5.57 0.51
N LEU A 221 37.42 5.36 -0.70
CA LEU A 221 36.67 5.53 -1.95
C LEU A 221 35.87 4.29 -2.35
N ASP A 222 36.16 3.13 -1.77
CA ASP A 222 35.58 1.84 -2.15
C ASP A 222 34.67 1.24 -1.07
N PRO A 223 33.54 1.88 -0.70
CA PRO A 223 32.69 1.47 0.43
C PRO A 223 32.11 0.05 0.32
N TYR A 224 32.21 -0.59 -0.84
CA TYR A 224 31.69 -1.92 -1.11
C TYR A 224 32.74 -3.04 -1.00
N GLU A 225 34.00 -2.68 -0.74
CA GLU A 225 35.08 -3.64 -0.53
C GLU A 225 35.19 -4.04 0.95
N GLY A 226 35.34 -5.34 1.20
CA GLY A 226 35.53 -5.89 2.54
C GLY A 226 34.31 -5.80 3.46
N ASP A 227 34.50 -6.25 4.70
CA ASP A 227 33.51 -6.17 5.77
C ASP A 227 33.64 -4.81 6.49
N ARG A 228 32.83 -3.85 6.05
CA ARG A 228 32.72 -2.51 6.64
C ARG A 228 31.49 -2.38 7.55
N MET A 229 31.08 -3.50 8.15
CA MET A 229 29.85 -3.62 8.95
C MET A 229 28.61 -3.11 8.20
N ARG A 230 28.54 -3.35 6.87
CA ARG A 230 27.43 -2.90 6.00
C ARG A 230 26.15 -3.69 6.26
N GLU A 231 26.32 -4.98 6.51
CA GLU A 231 25.24 -5.92 6.74
C GLU A 231 25.04 -6.14 8.24
N GLY A 232 23.79 -6.38 8.62
CA GLY A 232 23.50 -6.93 9.95
C GLY A 232 23.96 -8.39 10.04
N PRO A 233 24.17 -8.92 11.26
CA PRO A 233 24.43 -10.35 11.46
C PRO A 233 23.35 -11.20 10.76
N LYS A 234 23.71 -12.39 10.24
CA LYS A 234 22.72 -13.33 9.66
C LYS A 234 21.58 -13.58 10.67
N GLY A 235 20.35 -13.29 10.28
CA GLY A 235 19.15 -13.38 11.15
C GLY A 235 18.76 -12.10 11.90
N ALA A 236 19.54 -11.01 11.79
CA ALA A 236 19.19 -9.69 12.31
C ALA A 236 18.63 -8.78 11.18
N ARG A 237 17.73 -7.85 11.54
CA ARG A 237 17.23 -6.82 10.60
C ARG A 237 18.35 -5.87 10.17
N ALA A 238 18.21 -5.27 8.99
CA ALA A 238 19.19 -4.36 8.39
C ALA A 238 19.62 -3.22 9.34
N ILE A 239 20.92 -2.89 9.34
CA ILE A 239 21.50 -1.81 10.14
C ILE A 239 21.87 -0.65 9.20
N GLY A 240 21.26 0.52 9.36
CA GLY A 240 21.43 1.67 8.46
C GLY A 240 20.47 1.70 7.27
N ASP A 241 20.91 2.23 6.11
CA ASP A 241 20.05 2.38 4.93
C ASP A 241 19.89 1.03 4.18
N PRO A 242 18.70 0.41 4.16
CA PRO A 242 18.50 -0.92 3.55
C PRO A 242 18.79 -0.93 2.04
N ASN A 243 18.64 0.22 1.37
CA ASN A 243 18.94 0.34 -0.06
C ASN A 243 20.43 0.28 -0.38
N MET A 244 21.32 0.45 0.61
CA MET A 244 22.75 0.39 0.40
C MET A 244 23.24 -1.04 0.18
N ALA A 245 22.66 -2.02 0.88
CA ALA A 245 23.02 -3.43 0.74
C ALA A 245 22.72 -3.99 -0.67
N ALA A 246 21.72 -3.41 -1.35
CA ALA A 246 21.34 -3.81 -2.71
C ALA A 246 22.27 -3.23 -3.81
N ARG A 247 23.22 -2.36 -3.47
CA ARG A 247 24.10 -1.66 -4.43
C ARG A 247 25.51 -2.24 -4.37
N GLY A 248 26.22 -2.20 -5.50
CA GLY A 248 27.61 -2.68 -5.62
C GLY A 248 28.66 -1.59 -5.86
N ARG A 249 28.26 -0.32 -5.99
CA ARG A 249 29.15 0.83 -6.23
C ARG A 249 28.49 2.12 -5.76
N VAL A 250 29.29 3.18 -5.58
CA VAL A 250 28.78 4.54 -5.40
C VAL A 250 28.04 4.95 -6.68
N ASP A 251 26.80 5.41 -6.54
CA ASP A 251 25.92 5.72 -7.66
C ASP A 251 25.75 7.24 -7.80
N PRO A 252 26.41 7.87 -8.79
CA PRO A 252 26.35 9.32 -8.98
C PRO A 252 24.96 9.82 -9.36
N SER A 253 24.09 8.96 -9.92
CA SER A 253 22.74 9.37 -10.31
C SER A 253 21.88 9.81 -9.11
N LEU A 254 22.20 9.33 -7.91
CA LEU A 254 21.46 9.65 -6.68
C LEU A 254 21.63 11.08 -6.21
N ALA A 255 22.60 11.83 -6.76
CA ALA A 255 22.73 13.26 -6.53
C ALA A 255 21.45 14.00 -6.95
N THR A 256 20.88 13.64 -8.11
CA THR A 256 19.76 14.36 -8.73
C THR A 256 18.51 13.52 -8.95
N SER A 257 18.57 12.18 -8.88
CA SER A 257 17.43 11.29 -9.19
C SER A 257 16.18 11.63 -8.38
N TRP A 258 16.35 12.03 -7.13
CA TRP A 258 15.24 12.41 -6.26
C TRP A 258 14.67 13.79 -6.58
N LEU A 259 15.37 14.63 -7.35
CA LEU A 259 14.85 15.91 -7.82
C LEU A 259 13.92 15.77 -9.02
N GLU A 260 13.96 14.65 -9.75
CA GLU A 260 13.17 14.47 -10.97
C GLU A 260 11.66 14.55 -10.70
N GLY A 261 11.05 15.71 -10.93
CA GLY A 261 9.66 16.02 -10.61
C GLY A 261 9.37 16.14 -9.11
N PHE A 262 10.36 16.58 -8.35
CA PHE A 262 10.10 17.29 -7.09
C PHE A 262 9.53 18.68 -7.43
N ASP A 263 8.39 19.05 -6.85
CA ASP A 263 7.88 20.42 -6.94
C ASP A 263 8.51 21.27 -5.83
N PRO A 264 9.47 22.17 -6.14
CA PRO A 264 10.10 22.99 -5.12
C PRO A 264 9.10 23.85 -4.35
N ARG A 265 7.91 24.16 -4.88
CA ARG A 265 6.87 24.98 -4.24
C ARG A 265 6.26 24.35 -2.98
N VAL A 266 6.44 23.05 -2.77
CA VAL A 266 5.95 22.36 -1.56
C VAL A 266 6.87 22.55 -0.35
N ALA A 267 8.12 23.00 -0.56
CA ALA A 267 9.04 23.30 0.53
C ALA A 267 8.53 24.48 1.37
N SER A 268 8.59 24.35 2.70
CA SER A 268 8.17 25.40 3.62
C SER A 268 9.05 26.65 3.49
N PRO A 269 8.55 27.85 3.87
CA PRO A 269 9.36 29.07 3.88
C PRO A 269 10.66 28.91 4.67
N ARG A 270 10.62 28.20 5.80
CA ARG A 270 11.80 27.89 6.63
C ARG A 270 12.80 27.01 5.87
N THR A 271 12.32 25.96 5.19
CA THR A 271 13.17 25.10 4.36
C THR A 271 13.82 25.89 3.22
N ARG A 272 13.08 26.76 2.52
CA ARG A 272 13.64 27.59 1.45
C ARG A 272 14.72 28.55 1.95
N ALA A 273 14.45 29.25 3.05
CA ALA A 273 15.38 30.21 3.61
C ALA A 273 16.71 29.54 4.00
N LEU A 274 16.62 28.41 4.73
CA LEU A 274 17.81 27.65 5.12
C LEU A 274 18.51 26.98 3.92
N ALA A 275 17.75 26.52 2.91
CA ALA A 275 18.32 25.97 1.68
C ALA A 275 19.18 27.02 0.96
N ALA A 276 18.67 28.23 0.77
CA ALA A 276 19.40 29.33 0.14
C ALA A 276 20.66 29.69 0.94
N GLU A 277 20.55 29.79 2.28
CA GLU A 277 21.69 30.03 3.18
C GLU A 277 22.77 28.95 3.03
N LEU A 278 22.37 27.69 2.90
CA LEU A 278 23.27 26.54 2.74
C LEU A 278 23.62 26.26 1.26
N GLY A 279 23.35 27.19 0.36
CA GLY A 279 23.78 27.15 -1.04
C GLY A 279 22.98 26.19 -1.94
N TYR A 280 21.71 25.97 -1.65
CA TYR A 280 20.75 25.33 -2.56
C TYR A 280 19.73 26.34 -3.06
N ASP A 281 19.67 26.51 -4.38
CA ASP A 281 18.66 27.31 -5.06
C ASP A 281 17.47 26.41 -5.46
N LEU A 282 16.38 26.50 -4.69
CA LEU A 282 15.16 25.74 -4.98
C LEU A 282 14.35 26.34 -6.11
N ASP A 283 14.53 27.63 -6.41
CA ASP A 283 13.81 28.30 -7.50
C ASP A 283 14.42 27.93 -8.86
N ALA A 284 15.70 27.53 -8.88
CA ALA A 284 16.35 26.90 -10.03
C ALA A 284 15.95 25.43 -10.26
N THR A 285 15.23 24.79 -9.34
CA THR A 285 14.78 23.40 -9.52
C THR A 285 13.59 23.35 -10.49
N PRO A 286 13.66 22.60 -11.61
CA PRO A 286 12.58 22.55 -12.59
C PRO A 286 11.30 21.94 -12.00
N LEU A 287 10.16 22.51 -12.39
CA LEU A 287 8.84 21.95 -12.03
C LEU A 287 8.65 20.55 -12.64
N PRO A 288 7.76 19.72 -12.06
CA PRO A 288 7.42 18.43 -12.63
C PRO A 288 6.91 18.54 -14.08
N PRO A 289 7.44 17.72 -15.02
CA PRO A 289 7.14 17.91 -16.44
C PRO A 289 5.75 17.38 -16.81
N ILE A 290 4.92 18.25 -17.38
CA ILE A 290 3.60 17.89 -17.96
C ILE A 290 3.70 16.78 -19.03
N ALA A 291 4.86 16.65 -19.68
CA ALA A 291 5.14 15.61 -20.66
C ALA A 291 4.91 14.19 -20.11
N LYS A 292 5.15 13.96 -18.82
CA LYS A 292 4.90 12.66 -18.17
C LYS A 292 3.43 12.27 -18.18
N VAL A 293 2.52 13.24 -18.09
CA VAL A 293 1.08 13.01 -18.23
C VAL A 293 0.76 12.56 -19.65
N GLY A 294 1.32 13.24 -20.66
CA GLY A 294 1.16 12.86 -22.07
C GLY A 294 1.67 11.44 -22.36
N GLU A 295 2.84 11.08 -21.83
CA GLU A 295 3.40 9.72 -21.92
C GLU A 295 2.46 8.66 -21.32
N ALA A 296 1.90 8.94 -20.13
CA ALA A 296 0.98 8.04 -19.43
C ALA A 296 -0.34 7.86 -20.20
N ILE A 297 -0.93 8.94 -20.72
CA ILE A 297 -2.14 8.89 -21.58
C ILE A 297 -1.87 8.03 -22.81
N ALA A 298 -0.76 8.27 -23.50
CA ALA A 298 -0.39 7.47 -24.66
C ALA A 298 -0.17 5.99 -24.29
N GLY A 299 0.38 5.72 -23.10
CA GLY A 299 0.53 4.37 -22.54
C GLY A 299 -0.80 3.65 -22.31
N LEU A 300 -1.80 4.35 -21.76
CA LEU A 300 -3.15 3.81 -21.58
C LEU A 300 -3.82 3.47 -22.92
N PHE A 301 -3.72 4.34 -23.92
CA PHE A 301 -4.29 4.06 -25.25
C PHE A 301 -3.57 2.93 -25.98
N ARG A 302 -2.24 2.83 -25.89
CA ARG A 302 -1.50 1.67 -26.39
C ARG A 302 -1.97 0.39 -25.71
N ALA A 303 -2.16 0.41 -24.39
CA ALA A 303 -2.67 -0.74 -23.65
C ALA A 303 -4.05 -1.18 -24.13
N GLY A 304 -4.97 -0.24 -24.38
CA GLY A 304 -6.29 -0.53 -24.94
C GLY A 304 -6.20 -1.19 -26.32
N THR A 305 -5.40 -0.63 -27.22
CA THR A 305 -5.21 -1.14 -28.60
C THR A 305 -4.62 -2.56 -28.59
N GLU A 306 -3.59 -2.80 -27.77
CA GLU A 306 -2.98 -4.12 -27.63
C GLU A 306 -3.95 -5.17 -27.09
N LEU A 307 -4.79 -4.79 -26.11
CA LEU A 307 -5.78 -5.69 -25.53
C LEU A 307 -6.87 -6.02 -26.54
N GLU A 308 -7.39 -5.01 -27.25
CA GLU A 308 -8.42 -5.18 -28.28
C GLU A 308 -7.93 -6.08 -29.42
N ALA A 309 -6.71 -5.87 -29.91
CA ALA A 309 -6.10 -6.73 -30.92
C ALA A 309 -5.88 -8.18 -30.45
N ALA A 310 -5.68 -8.39 -29.14
CA ALA A 310 -5.52 -9.72 -28.55
C ALA A 310 -6.87 -10.40 -28.22
N MET A 311 -8.01 -9.71 -28.33
CA MET A 311 -9.32 -10.30 -28.08
C MET A 311 -9.69 -11.25 -29.22
N SER A 312 -9.73 -12.55 -28.91
CA SER A 312 -10.19 -13.59 -29.82
C SER A 312 -11.30 -14.38 -29.15
N MET A 313 -12.54 -14.14 -29.62
CA MET A 313 -13.76 -14.77 -29.13
C MET A 313 -14.46 -15.51 -30.29
N PRO A 314 -15.07 -16.68 -30.04
CA PRO A 314 -15.67 -17.48 -31.11
C PRO A 314 -16.99 -16.95 -31.65
N ALA A 315 -17.68 -16.08 -30.92
CA ALA A 315 -18.94 -15.46 -31.35
C ALA A 315 -18.77 -13.94 -31.52
N ASP A 316 -19.35 -13.39 -32.60
CA ASP A 316 -19.27 -11.96 -32.92
C ASP A 316 -19.83 -11.07 -31.81
N VAL A 317 -20.92 -11.51 -31.14
CA VAL A 317 -21.51 -10.78 -30.02
C VAL A 317 -20.52 -10.69 -28.85
N ASP A 318 -19.82 -11.78 -28.51
CA ASP A 318 -18.82 -11.78 -27.45
C ASP A 318 -17.64 -10.88 -27.82
N ALA A 319 -17.18 -10.91 -29.07
CA ALA A 319 -16.11 -10.04 -29.55
C ALA A 319 -16.50 -8.54 -29.52
N LEU A 320 -17.75 -8.22 -29.85
CA LEU A 320 -18.29 -6.85 -29.80
C LEU A 320 -18.44 -6.38 -28.36
N GLU A 321 -19.01 -7.21 -27.49
CA GLU A 321 -19.17 -6.89 -26.07
C GLU A 321 -17.81 -6.78 -25.36
N GLY A 322 -16.79 -7.51 -25.81
CA GLY A 322 -15.42 -7.38 -25.30
C GLY A 322 -14.83 -5.99 -25.50
N ARG A 323 -15.10 -5.36 -26.65
CA ARG A 323 -14.70 -3.96 -26.90
C ARG A 323 -15.43 -3.00 -25.97
N ARG A 324 -16.73 -3.23 -25.73
CA ARG A 324 -17.51 -2.45 -24.77
C ARG A 324 -17.01 -2.66 -23.33
N PHE A 325 -16.66 -3.88 -22.96
CA PHE A 325 -16.07 -4.23 -21.68
C PHE A 325 -14.71 -3.52 -21.47
N LEU A 326 -13.85 -3.50 -22.49
CA LEU A 326 -12.58 -2.76 -22.44
C LEU A 326 -12.80 -1.27 -22.14
N LEU A 327 -13.75 -0.62 -22.82
CA LEU A 327 -14.10 0.79 -22.56
C LEU A 327 -14.61 0.98 -21.14
N ARG A 328 -15.48 0.08 -20.64
CA ARG A 328 -15.94 0.10 -19.25
C ARG A 328 -14.76 -0.02 -18.27
N MET A 329 -13.81 -0.91 -18.53
CA MET A 329 -12.62 -1.08 -17.69
C MET A 329 -11.72 0.14 -17.69
N VAL A 330 -11.55 0.82 -18.83
CA VAL A 330 -10.81 2.10 -18.89
C VAL A 330 -11.48 3.13 -17.99
N THR A 331 -12.80 3.33 -18.11
CA THR A 331 -13.52 4.29 -17.26
C THR A 331 -13.44 3.92 -15.78
N ALA A 332 -13.59 2.63 -15.45
CA ALA A 332 -13.50 2.15 -14.08
C ALA A 332 -12.12 2.37 -13.46
N ALA A 333 -11.07 2.12 -14.25
CA ALA A 333 -9.70 2.28 -13.80
C ALA A 333 -9.33 3.76 -13.60
N ILE A 334 -9.80 4.67 -14.46
CA ILE A 334 -9.61 6.11 -14.27
C ILE A 334 -10.33 6.60 -13.03
N ASP A 335 -11.61 6.26 -12.85
CA ASP A 335 -12.35 6.67 -11.65
C ASP A 335 -11.64 6.18 -10.38
N VAL A 336 -11.18 4.93 -10.36
CA VAL A 336 -10.54 4.34 -9.18
C VAL A 336 -9.16 4.91 -8.88
N GLN A 337 -8.35 5.17 -9.90
CA GLN A 337 -6.92 5.50 -9.73
C GLN A 337 -6.62 7.01 -9.85
N VAL A 338 -7.54 7.80 -10.40
CA VAL A 338 -7.37 9.24 -10.61
C VAL A 338 -8.42 10.01 -9.80
N GLU A 339 -9.71 9.81 -10.08
CA GLU A 339 -10.77 10.66 -9.52
C GLU A 339 -11.10 10.35 -8.05
N GLN A 340 -11.11 9.06 -7.69
CA GLN A 340 -11.53 8.55 -6.37
C GLN A 340 -10.35 7.94 -5.60
N GLY A 341 -9.14 8.46 -5.85
CA GLY A 341 -7.90 7.97 -5.26
C GLY A 341 -7.46 8.68 -3.97
N ASP A 342 -8.10 9.80 -3.60
CA ASP A 342 -7.72 10.59 -2.41
C ASP A 342 -8.17 9.91 -1.11
N ALA A 343 -7.24 9.21 -0.46
CA ALA A 343 -7.47 8.57 0.84
C ALA A 343 -7.55 9.58 2.00
N ASP A 344 -7.17 10.86 1.83
CA ASP A 344 -7.35 11.88 2.87
C ASP A 344 -8.79 12.42 2.87
N ARG A 345 -9.49 12.30 1.73
CA ARG A 345 -10.90 12.71 1.53
C ARG A 345 -11.71 11.58 0.90
N PRO A 346 -11.83 10.44 1.58
CA PRO A 346 -12.47 9.29 0.98
C PRO A 346 -13.96 9.53 0.78
N ALA A 347 -14.48 9.16 -0.38
CA ALA A 347 -15.90 9.20 -0.70
C ALA A 347 -16.37 7.86 -1.25
N PHE A 348 -17.55 7.42 -0.81
CA PHE A 348 -18.19 6.24 -1.36
C PHE A 348 -18.73 6.53 -2.76
N HIS A 349 -18.38 5.67 -3.70
CA HIS A 349 -18.90 5.67 -5.07
C HIS A 349 -19.25 4.25 -5.50
N HIS A 350 -20.15 4.12 -6.47
CA HIS A 350 -20.46 2.83 -7.06
C HIS A 350 -19.26 2.32 -7.89
N ALA A 351 -18.64 1.24 -7.44
CA ALA A 351 -17.59 0.54 -8.19
C ALA A 351 -18.18 -0.22 -9.38
N GLU A 352 -19.38 -0.75 -9.21
CA GLU A 352 -20.15 -1.49 -10.19
C GLU A 352 -21.58 -0.95 -10.26
N GLY A 353 -22.22 -1.13 -11.40
CA GLY A 353 -23.60 -0.70 -11.63
C GLY A 353 -24.08 -0.98 -13.05
N PRO A 354 -25.21 -0.40 -13.46
CA PRO A 354 -25.88 -0.80 -14.71
C PRO A 354 -25.07 -0.53 -15.99
N SER A 355 -24.11 0.39 -15.93
CA SER A 355 -23.22 0.75 -17.04
C SER A 355 -21.76 0.33 -16.83
N ARG A 356 -21.39 -0.15 -15.65
CA ARG A 356 -20.02 -0.55 -15.28
C ARG A 356 -20.06 -1.92 -14.60
N LYS A 357 -19.70 -2.95 -15.36
CA LYS A 357 -19.91 -4.35 -15.02
C LYS A 357 -18.59 -5.12 -15.11
N MET A 358 -18.34 -5.99 -14.14
CA MET A 358 -17.16 -6.85 -14.07
C MET A 358 -17.35 -7.92 -13.00
N PHE A 359 -16.51 -8.96 -13.03
CA PHE A 359 -16.42 -9.97 -11.96
C PHE A 359 -17.74 -10.61 -11.54
N ALA A 360 -18.65 -10.81 -12.50
CA ALA A 360 -19.99 -11.31 -12.26
C ALA A 360 -20.80 -10.41 -11.29
N ASP A 361 -20.94 -9.14 -11.66
CA ASP A 361 -21.73 -8.12 -10.97
C ASP A 361 -23.16 -8.61 -10.66
N CYS A 362 -23.64 -8.39 -9.44
CA CYS A 362 -25.01 -8.76 -9.07
C CYS A 362 -25.98 -7.62 -9.42
N PRO A 363 -27.01 -7.84 -10.29
CA PRO A 363 -28.05 -6.85 -10.54
C PRO A 363 -28.78 -6.42 -9.26
N ASP A 364 -28.87 -7.34 -8.30
CA ASP A 364 -29.50 -7.18 -6.98
C ASP A 364 -28.55 -6.66 -5.88
N ALA A 365 -27.34 -6.20 -6.21
CA ALA A 365 -26.45 -5.63 -5.20
C ALA A 365 -25.88 -4.26 -5.58
N ASP A 366 -25.67 -3.43 -4.56
CA ASP A 366 -24.87 -2.20 -4.67
C ASP A 366 -23.47 -2.46 -4.14
N TYR A 367 -22.48 -1.96 -4.88
CA TYR A 367 -21.06 -2.11 -4.58
C TYR A 367 -20.43 -0.73 -4.37
N LEU A 368 -20.42 -0.28 -3.13
CA LEU A 368 -19.86 1.02 -2.76
C LEU A 368 -18.40 0.86 -2.37
N ARG A 369 -17.53 1.70 -2.91
CA ARG A 369 -16.09 1.70 -2.64
C ARG A 369 -15.63 3.07 -2.18
N ALA A 370 -14.72 3.11 -1.22
CA ALA A 370 -13.98 4.33 -0.87
C ALA A 370 -12.48 3.99 -0.67
N PRO A 371 -11.56 4.87 -1.10
CA PRO A 371 -10.13 4.67 -0.88
C PRO A 371 -9.80 4.81 0.62
N ILE A 372 -8.84 4.03 1.12
CA ILE A 372 -8.26 4.23 2.46
C ILE A 372 -6.77 3.95 2.42
N ARG A 373 -6.07 4.47 3.44
CA ARG A 373 -4.68 4.15 3.77
C ARG A 373 -4.55 4.14 5.29
N VAL A 374 -4.58 2.95 5.88
CA VAL A 374 -4.68 2.76 7.35
C VAL A 374 -3.30 2.60 8.02
N GLY A 375 -2.22 2.49 7.24
CA GLY A 375 -0.85 2.50 7.77
C GLY A 375 -0.48 3.82 8.48
N GLU A 376 0.56 3.76 9.33
CA GLU A 376 1.15 4.90 10.09
C GLU A 376 0.15 5.70 10.95
N GLY A 377 -0.50 5.05 11.92
CA GLY A 377 -1.34 5.75 12.91
C GLY A 377 -2.63 6.39 12.35
N ARG A 378 -2.91 6.20 11.07
CA ARG A 378 -4.13 6.68 10.42
C ARG A 378 -5.32 5.80 10.78
N SER A 379 -6.41 6.42 11.18
CA SER A 379 -7.70 5.75 11.38
C SER A 379 -8.79 6.47 10.59
N TYR A 380 -9.85 5.74 10.26
CA TYR A 380 -11.01 6.29 9.55
C TYR A 380 -12.27 6.06 10.35
N ARG A 381 -13.15 7.05 10.37
CA ARG A 381 -14.48 6.93 10.98
C ARG A 381 -15.50 6.63 9.88
N LEU A 382 -16.03 5.41 9.92
CA LEU A 382 -17.15 4.97 9.10
C LEU A 382 -18.45 5.25 9.87
N ARG A 383 -19.35 6.01 9.26
CA ARG A 383 -20.71 6.21 9.79
C ARG A 383 -21.72 5.76 8.75
N GLY A 384 -22.82 5.20 9.20
CA GLY A 384 -23.90 4.87 8.28
C GLY A 384 -25.22 4.60 8.93
N ARG A 385 -26.21 4.29 8.09
CA ARG A 385 -27.54 3.87 8.47
C ARG A 385 -27.93 2.65 7.64
N ILE A 386 -28.38 1.60 8.31
CA ILE A 386 -28.97 0.40 7.71
C ILE A 386 -30.48 0.58 7.73
N PRO A 387 -31.15 0.80 6.58
CA PRO A 387 -32.60 0.94 6.54
C PRO A 387 -33.32 -0.35 6.97
N PRO A 388 -34.53 -0.23 7.55
CA PRO A 388 -35.37 -1.39 7.81
C PRO A 388 -35.63 -2.21 6.54
N GLY A 389 -35.66 -3.54 6.67
CA GLY A 389 -35.87 -4.45 5.53
C GLY A 389 -34.64 -4.69 4.65
N THR A 390 -33.45 -4.21 5.06
CA THR A 390 -32.19 -4.54 4.38
C THR A 390 -31.93 -6.05 4.42
N VAL A 391 -31.82 -6.68 3.24
CA VAL A 391 -31.57 -8.12 3.11
C VAL A 391 -30.21 -8.49 3.67
N TYR A 392 -29.20 -7.70 3.33
CA TYR A 392 -27.82 -7.86 3.79
C TYR A 392 -27.04 -6.57 3.59
N ALA A 393 -26.17 -6.25 4.55
CA ALA A 393 -25.07 -5.32 4.36
C ALA A 393 -23.75 -5.95 4.85
N GLY A 394 -22.67 -5.77 4.09
CA GLY A 394 -21.33 -6.24 4.45
C GLY A 394 -20.27 -5.19 4.14
N VAL A 395 -19.41 -4.90 5.13
CA VAL A 395 -18.29 -3.96 5.04
C VAL A 395 -16.99 -4.76 5.04
N VAL A 396 -16.21 -4.65 3.97
CA VAL A 396 -15.01 -5.45 3.74
C VAL A 396 -13.81 -4.55 3.47
N LEU A 397 -12.69 -4.85 4.13
CA LEU A 397 -11.41 -4.20 3.84
C LEU A 397 -10.67 -4.92 2.71
N TYR A 398 -10.07 -4.16 1.78
CA TYR A 398 -9.27 -4.70 0.69
C TYR A 398 -7.82 -4.20 0.75
N GLY A 399 -6.90 -5.14 0.90
CA GLY A 399 -5.44 -4.96 0.88
C GLY A 399 -4.83 -4.87 -0.52
N LYS A 400 -3.50 -4.80 -0.56
CA LYS A 400 -2.76 -4.81 -1.83
C LYS A 400 -3.03 -6.09 -2.60
N GLY A 401 -3.03 -5.99 -3.93
CA GLY A 401 -3.33 -7.13 -4.82
C GLY A 401 -4.78 -7.64 -4.74
N GLY A 402 -5.67 -6.95 -4.03
CA GLY A 402 -7.05 -7.37 -3.82
C GLY A 402 -7.23 -8.41 -2.71
N ARG A 403 -6.26 -8.52 -1.80
CA ARG A 403 -6.35 -9.33 -0.58
C ARG A 403 -7.60 -8.94 0.20
N VAL A 404 -8.46 -9.91 0.49
CA VAL A 404 -9.66 -9.69 1.29
C VAL A 404 -9.26 -9.70 2.76
N GLY A 405 -9.48 -8.59 3.44
CA GLY A 405 -9.26 -8.40 4.86
C GLY A 405 -10.50 -8.71 5.69
N ARG A 406 -10.65 -8.00 6.80
CA ARG A 406 -11.77 -8.21 7.73
C ARG A 406 -13.12 -7.82 7.12
N LEU A 407 -14.13 -8.63 7.41
CA LEU A 407 -15.54 -8.42 7.06
C LEU A 407 -16.35 -8.16 8.34
N LEU A 408 -17.22 -7.15 8.31
CA LEU A 408 -18.31 -6.98 9.28
C LEU A 408 -19.64 -7.04 8.54
N ARG A 409 -20.58 -7.83 9.06
CA ARG A 409 -21.96 -7.91 8.55
C ARG A 409 -22.83 -6.90 9.29
N ASP A 410 -24.02 -6.63 8.74
CA ASP A 410 -25.05 -5.78 9.35
C ASP A 410 -25.20 -5.94 10.87
N ARG A 411 -25.30 -7.18 11.37
CA ARG A 411 -25.40 -7.46 12.82
C ARG A 411 -24.16 -7.08 13.62
N ASP A 412 -22.97 -7.20 13.01
CA ASP A 412 -21.69 -6.93 13.65
C ASP A 412 -21.39 -5.43 13.72
N LEU A 413 -22.04 -4.64 12.85
CA LEU A 413 -22.00 -3.18 12.87
C LEU A 413 -22.75 -2.58 14.06
N ARG A 414 -23.56 -3.39 14.77
CA ARG A 414 -24.32 -3.01 15.97
C ARG A 414 -25.12 -1.69 15.79
N PRO A 415 -25.99 -1.61 14.78
CA PRO A 415 -26.80 -0.42 14.58
C PRO A 415 -27.74 -0.18 15.77
N ASP A 416 -28.06 1.09 16.03
CA ASP A 416 -29.07 1.51 16.99
C ASP A 416 -30.50 1.23 16.48
N ALA A 417 -31.51 1.63 17.26
CA ALA A 417 -32.92 1.43 16.91
C ALA A 417 -33.35 2.13 15.61
N ASP A 418 -32.64 3.19 15.20
CA ASP A 418 -32.89 3.92 13.94
C ASP A 418 -32.05 3.37 12.77
N GLY A 419 -31.29 2.30 13.01
CA GLY A 419 -30.39 1.67 12.05
C GLY A 419 -29.01 2.34 11.95
N ARG A 420 -28.70 3.36 12.77
CA ARG A 420 -27.44 4.11 12.66
C ARG A 420 -26.29 3.37 13.34
N PHE A 421 -25.11 3.44 12.75
CA PHE A 421 -23.90 2.84 13.30
C PHE A 421 -22.67 3.73 13.09
N ILE A 422 -21.67 3.52 13.94
CA ILE A 422 -20.34 4.12 13.82
C ILE A 422 -19.32 3.01 14.03
N SER A 423 -18.29 2.99 13.18
CA SER A 423 -17.14 2.11 13.33
C SER A 423 -15.84 2.85 13.03
N THR A 424 -14.77 2.46 13.71
CA THR A 424 -13.42 2.95 13.43
C THR A 424 -12.64 1.87 12.69
N ILE A 425 -12.02 2.27 11.57
CA ILE A 425 -11.09 1.46 10.78
C ILE A 425 -9.67 1.86 11.16
N SER A 426 -8.91 0.95 11.77
CA SER A 426 -7.56 1.23 12.27
C SER A 426 -6.76 -0.05 12.49
N THR A 427 -5.43 0.05 12.51
CA THR A 427 -4.55 -1.06 12.89
C THR A 427 -4.57 -1.34 14.40
N GLU A 428 -4.78 -0.30 15.21
CA GLU A 428 -4.86 -0.37 16.67
C GLU A 428 -6.29 -0.20 17.16
N ARG A 429 -6.61 -0.84 18.27
CA ARG A 429 -7.96 -0.76 18.86
C ARG A 429 -8.23 0.64 19.40
N PRO A 430 -9.37 1.27 19.05
CA PRO A 430 -9.77 2.56 19.61
C PRO A 430 -9.93 2.48 21.14
N ALA A 431 -9.41 3.48 21.84
CA ALA A 431 -9.53 3.60 23.29
C ALA A 431 -10.96 4.00 23.75
N ASP A 432 -11.74 4.60 22.86
CA ASP A 432 -13.09 5.13 23.12
C ASP A 432 -14.21 4.07 23.12
N GLY A 433 -13.87 2.80 22.84
CA GLY A 433 -14.83 1.69 22.83
C GLY A 433 -15.70 1.59 21.58
N THR A 434 -15.49 2.45 20.57
CA THR A 434 -16.21 2.40 19.28
C THR A 434 -16.03 1.02 18.61
N PRO A 435 -17.08 0.44 17.98
CA PRO A 435 -16.95 -0.78 17.19
C PRO A 435 -15.77 -0.70 16.20
N TRP A 436 -14.87 -1.69 16.28
CA TRP A 436 -13.57 -1.64 15.61
C TRP A 436 -13.47 -2.62 14.46
N LEU A 437 -13.22 -2.09 13.26
CA LEU A 437 -12.84 -2.84 12.07
C LEU A 437 -11.31 -2.83 11.94
N GLN A 438 -10.70 -3.91 12.43
CA GLN A 438 -9.25 -4.09 12.40
C GLN A 438 -8.72 -4.18 10.97
N ALA A 439 -7.74 -3.33 10.68
CA ALA A 439 -6.94 -3.33 9.47
C ALA A 439 -5.55 -3.95 9.75
N ASP A 440 -4.93 -4.53 8.73
CA ASP A 440 -3.59 -5.13 8.82
C ASP A 440 -2.48 -4.15 8.37
N GLY A 441 -2.84 -2.98 7.85
CA GLY A 441 -1.93 -1.88 7.50
C GLY A 441 -1.60 -1.75 6.01
N ASP A 442 -2.06 -2.66 5.15
CA ASP A 442 -1.87 -2.61 3.70
C ASP A 442 -3.15 -2.30 2.90
N GLU A 443 -4.24 -2.03 3.60
CA GLU A 443 -5.55 -1.74 3.02
C GLU A 443 -5.53 -0.49 2.15
N THR A 444 -6.15 -0.63 0.98
CA THR A 444 -6.25 0.40 -0.07
C THR A 444 -7.67 0.86 -0.32
N ALA A 445 -8.67 0.09 0.11
CA ALA A 445 -10.07 0.43 -0.04
C ALA A 445 -10.94 -0.25 1.03
N VAL A 446 -12.06 0.38 1.34
CA VAL A 446 -13.22 -0.27 1.96
C VAL A 446 -14.28 -0.47 0.89
N ILE A 447 -14.86 -1.67 0.85
CA ILE A 447 -15.97 -2.02 -0.05
C ILE A 447 -17.18 -2.41 0.79
N VAL A 448 -18.30 -1.76 0.54
CA VAL A 448 -19.59 -2.06 1.17
C VAL A 448 -20.52 -2.65 0.14
N ARG A 449 -21.13 -3.78 0.48
CA ARG A 449 -22.10 -4.47 -0.37
C ARG A 449 -23.45 -4.52 0.30
N GLN A 450 -24.49 -4.06 -0.40
CA GLN A 450 -25.87 -4.20 0.01
C GLN A 450 -26.61 -5.08 -1.00
N TYR A 451 -27.41 -6.03 -0.53
CA TYR A 451 -28.26 -6.85 -1.40
C TYR A 451 -29.72 -6.45 -1.27
N PHE A 452 -30.44 -6.62 -2.37
CA PHE A 452 -31.86 -6.31 -2.52
C PHE A 452 -32.59 -7.54 -3.07
N THR A 453 -33.81 -7.77 -2.61
CA THR A 453 -34.78 -8.66 -3.27
C THR A 453 -35.80 -7.86 -4.08
N ASP A 454 -36.10 -6.62 -3.65
CA ASP A 454 -36.95 -5.66 -4.33
C ASP A 454 -36.41 -4.23 -4.18
N ARG A 455 -35.66 -3.77 -5.19
CA ARG A 455 -35.07 -2.43 -5.26
C ARG A 455 -36.10 -1.29 -5.28
N ALA A 456 -37.36 -1.56 -5.61
CA ALA A 456 -38.40 -0.52 -5.61
C ALA A 456 -38.92 -0.23 -4.19
N ARG A 457 -38.74 -1.16 -3.26
CA ARG A 457 -39.24 -1.05 -1.87
C ARG A 457 -38.14 -0.93 -0.84
N GLN A 458 -36.96 -1.48 -1.10
CA GLN A 458 -35.84 -1.49 -0.17
C GLN A 458 -34.92 -0.29 -0.42
N ALA A 459 -34.71 0.53 0.60
CA ALA A 459 -33.87 1.72 0.53
C ALA A 459 -32.37 1.38 0.53
N PRO A 460 -31.53 2.16 -0.16
CA PRO A 460 -30.08 1.99 -0.11
C PRO A 460 -29.49 2.42 1.25
N LEU A 461 -28.31 1.90 1.59
CA LEU A 461 -27.54 2.32 2.75
C LEU A 461 -27.15 3.81 2.64
N GLU A 462 -27.21 4.52 3.77
CA GLU A 462 -26.59 5.84 3.91
C GLU A 462 -25.20 5.64 4.52
N LEU A 463 -24.13 6.11 3.87
CA LEU A 463 -22.75 5.89 4.32
C LEU A 463 -21.89 7.16 4.19
N SER A 464 -20.98 7.35 5.13
CA SER A 464 -19.91 8.35 5.07
C SER A 464 -18.62 7.79 5.65
N LEU A 465 -17.49 8.18 5.08
CA LEU A 465 -16.17 7.83 5.55
C LEU A 465 -15.35 9.10 5.68
N ALA A 466 -14.60 9.24 6.78
CA ALA A 466 -13.69 10.36 6.97
C ALA A 466 -12.40 9.87 7.61
N LEU A 467 -11.26 10.47 7.23
CA LEU A 467 -10.02 10.34 7.98
C LEU A 467 -10.23 10.93 9.38
N ASP A 468 -9.82 10.20 10.42
CA ASP A 468 -9.88 10.68 11.79
C ASP A 468 -8.66 11.58 12.08
N GLY A 469 -8.88 12.69 12.77
CA GLY A 469 -7.84 13.69 13.03
C GLY A 469 -7.74 14.79 11.96
N ALA A 470 -6.56 15.39 11.85
CA ALA A 470 -6.32 16.53 10.97
C ALA A 470 -6.22 16.08 9.50
N VAL A 471 -7.08 16.63 8.64
CA VAL A 471 -7.03 16.43 7.20
C VAL A 471 -6.15 17.55 6.60
N PRO A 472 -5.03 17.23 5.94
CA PRO A 472 -4.20 18.24 5.25
C PRO A 472 -5.03 19.01 4.22
N PRO A 473 -4.73 20.29 3.89
CA PRO A 473 -5.46 21.02 2.85
C PRO A 473 -5.32 20.32 1.48
N PRO A 474 -6.31 20.48 0.57
CA PRO A 474 -6.27 19.82 -0.72
C PRO A 474 -5.06 20.32 -1.52
N ARG A 475 -4.33 19.38 -2.13
CA ARG A 475 -3.17 19.70 -2.93
C ARG A 475 -3.62 20.10 -4.35
N PRO A 476 -2.98 21.08 -5.00
CA PRO A 476 -3.14 21.29 -6.43
C PRO A 476 -2.82 20.01 -7.20
N LEU A 477 -3.40 19.88 -8.39
CA LEU A 477 -3.13 18.75 -9.28
C LEU A 477 -1.63 18.67 -9.59
N ASP A 478 -1.00 17.54 -9.25
CA ASP A 478 0.41 17.28 -9.52
C ASP A 478 0.57 16.42 -10.80
N PRO A 479 1.41 16.83 -11.77
CA PRO A 479 1.60 16.07 -13.00
C PRO A 479 2.11 14.64 -12.79
N LEU A 480 2.97 14.39 -11.79
CA LEU A 480 3.49 13.04 -11.55
C LEU A 480 2.48 12.15 -10.84
N GLU A 481 1.71 12.69 -9.89
CA GLU A 481 0.62 11.95 -9.26
C GLU A 481 -0.45 11.56 -10.28
N LEU A 482 -0.82 12.49 -11.17
CA LEU A 482 -1.75 12.21 -12.27
C LEU A 482 -1.19 11.15 -13.22
N ALA A 483 0.05 11.30 -13.69
CA ALA A 483 0.69 10.32 -14.56
C ALA A 483 0.76 8.93 -13.91
N ARG A 484 1.10 8.87 -12.61
CA ARG A 484 1.11 7.62 -11.83
C ARG A 484 -0.28 6.99 -11.73
N GLY A 485 -1.32 7.79 -11.51
CA GLY A 485 -2.72 7.33 -11.49
C GLY A 485 -3.14 6.72 -12.83
N ILE A 486 -2.77 7.36 -13.95
CA ILE A 486 -3.03 6.86 -15.31
C ILE A 486 -2.26 5.56 -15.58
N ASP A 487 -1.00 5.46 -15.16
CA ASP A 487 -0.22 4.23 -15.28
C ASP A 487 -0.81 3.08 -14.45
N LEU A 488 -1.27 3.37 -13.23
CA LEU A 488 -2.00 2.41 -12.40
C LEU A 488 -3.30 1.97 -13.08
N ALA A 489 -4.02 2.91 -13.70
CA ALA A 489 -5.23 2.60 -14.45
C ALA A 489 -4.92 1.66 -15.64
N ALA A 490 -3.88 1.94 -16.42
CA ALA A 490 -3.45 1.06 -17.52
C ALA A 490 -3.10 -0.35 -17.03
N ARG A 491 -2.39 -0.47 -15.89
CA ARG A 491 -2.11 -1.78 -15.27
C ARG A 491 -3.38 -2.50 -14.83
N MET A 492 -4.33 -1.79 -14.22
CA MET A 492 -5.62 -2.35 -13.81
C MET A 492 -6.39 -2.88 -15.02
N VAL A 493 -6.54 -2.08 -16.08
CA VAL A 493 -7.22 -2.50 -17.33
C VAL A 493 -6.61 -3.79 -17.88
N ARG A 494 -5.28 -3.85 -18.05
CA ARG A 494 -4.58 -5.05 -18.53
C ARG A 494 -4.86 -6.26 -17.64
N SER A 495 -4.81 -6.06 -16.33
CA SER A 495 -4.98 -7.14 -15.35
C SER A 495 -6.41 -7.68 -15.35
N VAL A 496 -7.42 -6.81 -15.37
CA VAL A 496 -8.83 -7.23 -15.35
C VAL A 496 -9.21 -7.91 -16.68
N VAL A 497 -8.89 -7.29 -17.82
CA VAL A 497 -9.28 -7.83 -19.13
C VAL A 497 -8.67 -9.20 -19.39
N ARG A 498 -7.38 -9.40 -19.07
CA ARG A 498 -6.72 -10.70 -19.25
C ARG A 498 -7.32 -11.77 -18.34
N ARG A 499 -7.52 -11.46 -17.05
CA ARG A 499 -8.10 -12.41 -16.09
C ARG A 499 -9.51 -12.86 -16.51
N THR A 500 -10.34 -11.93 -16.96
CA THR A 500 -11.68 -12.25 -17.47
C THR A 500 -11.63 -13.13 -18.72
N ALA A 501 -10.75 -12.83 -19.67
CA ALA A 501 -10.57 -13.67 -20.86
C ALA A 501 -10.09 -15.09 -20.51
N ASP A 502 -9.19 -15.22 -19.54
CA ASP A 502 -8.69 -16.52 -19.08
C ASP A 502 -9.80 -17.31 -18.35
N ALA A 503 -10.60 -16.65 -17.52
CA ALA A 503 -11.75 -17.27 -16.86
C ALA A 503 -12.79 -17.80 -17.86
N TYR A 504 -13.01 -17.09 -18.96
CA TYR A 504 -13.82 -17.55 -20.09
C TYR A 504 -13.27 -18.83 -20.72
N ARG A 505 -11.98 -18.88 -21.05
CA ARG A 505 -11.36 -20.06 -21.67
C ARG A 505 -11.48 -21.30 -20.78
N MET A 506 -11.36 -21.14 -19.48
CA MET A 506 -11.53 -22.23 -18.52
C MET A 506 -12.99 -22.69 -18.43
N ALA A 507 -13.93 -21.76 -18.24
CA ALA A 507 -15.33 -22.10 -17.98
C ALA A 507 -16.05 -22.66 -19.22
N SER A 508 -15.76 -22.12 -20.41
CA SER A 508 -16.41 -22.53 -21.66
C SER A 508 -16.19 -23.99 -22.06
N VAL A 509 -15.20 -24.65 -21.43
CA VAL A 509 -14.94 -26.10 -21.57
C VAL A 509 -15.23 -26.83 -20.26
N GLY A 510 -14.70 -26.36 -19.13
CA GLY A 510 -14.76 -27.08 -17.85
C GLY A 510 -16.14 -27.13 -17.18
N ALA A 511 -17.01 -26.16 -17.52
CA ALA A 511 -18.34 -25.99 -16.92
C ALA A 511 -19.46 -25.99 -17.98
N LEU A 512 -19.23 -26.55 -19.18
CA LEU A 512 -20.21 -26.58 -20.25
C LEU A 512 -21.48 -27.34 -19.82
N ASN A 513 -22.61 -26.64 -19.75
CA ASN A 513 -23.93 -27.15 -19.37
C ASN A 513 -23.93 -27.97 -18.07
N ARG A 514 -23.02 -27.65 -17.13
CA ARG A 514 -22.94 -28.31 -15.83
C ARG A 514 -22.49 -27.32 -14.78
N PHE A 515 -23.19 -27.29 -13.65
CA PHE A 515 -22.81 -26.44 -12.52
C PHE A 515 -21.56 -26.99 -11.82
N ILE A 516 -20.59 -26.11 -11.61
CA ILE A 516 -19.42 -26.37 -10.77
C ILE A 516 -19.39 -25.38 -9.61
N GLU A 517 -18.83 -25.79 -8.48
CA GLU A 517 -18.48 -24.85 -7.43
C GLU A 517 -17.20 -24.13 -7.81
N ILE A 518 -17.17 -22.81 -7.61
CA ILE A 518 -15.96 -22.01 -7.80
C ILE A 518 -15.62 -21.31 -6.50
N GLY A 519 -14.33 -21.32 -6.17
CA GLY A 519 -13.80 -20.48 -5.10
C GLY A 519 -14.03 -19.02 -5.47
N GLY A 520 -14.65 -18.26 -4.57
CA GLY A 520 -15.01 -16.87 -4.84
C GLY A 520 -13.81 -15.95 -5.08
N GLU A 521 -12.59 -16.35 -4.70
CA GLU A 521 -11.37 -15.53 -4.76
C GLU A 521 -11.13 -14.87 -6.13
N GLN A 522 -11.51 -15.54 -7.23
CA GLN A 522 -11.40 -15.00 -8.60
C GLN A 522 -12.41 -13.88 -8.91
N LEU A 523 -13.44 -13.72 -8.08
CA LEU A 523 -14.53 -12.75 -8.20
C LEU A 523 -14.43 -11.60 -7.18
N PHE A 524 -13.33 -11.51 -6.42
CA PHE A 524 -13.19 -10.55 -5.31
C PHE A 524 -14.40 -10.57 -4.37
N PRO A 525 -14.78 -11.73 -3.84
CA PRO A 525 -16.13 -11.97 -3.36
C PRO A 525 -16.36 -11.29 -2.00
N THR A 526 -17.63 -11.16 -1.62
CA THR A 526 -17.96 -11.19 -0.20
C THR A 526 -17.67 -12.60 0.32
N PRO A 527 -16.91 -12.78 1.40
CA PRO A 527 -16.68 -14.10 2.01
C PRO A 527 -17.95 -14.90 2.33
N ASP A 528 -19.09 -14.22 2.46
CA ASP A 528 -20.40 -14.81 2.77
C ASP A 528 -21.11 -15.45 1.58
N ASN A 529 -20.60 -15.28 0.36
CA ASN A 529 -21.21 -15.83 -0.84
C ASN A 529 -20.66 -17.21 -1.17
N THR A 530 -21.56 -18.12 -1.47
CA THR A 530 -21.27 -19.38 -2.17
C THR A 530 -21.74 -19.25 -3.61
N TYR A 531 -20.87 -19.66 -4.55
CA TYR A 531 -21.14 -19.58 -5.98
C TYR A 531 -21.13 -20.95 -6.64
N ARG A 532 -22.17 -21.21 -7.43
CA ARG A 532 -22.20 -22.29 -8.41
C ARG A 532 -22.35 -21.67 -9.78
N VAL A 533 -21.51 -22.07 -10.74
CA VAL A 533 -21.51 -21.50 -12.09
C VAL A 533 -21.60 -22.59 -13.13
N ALA A 534 -22.34 -22.35 -14.20
CA ALA A 534 -22.30 -23.14 -15.42
C ALA A 534 -22.05 -22.22 -16.61
N TRP A 535 -21.33 -22.72 -17.61
CA TRP A 535 -21.29 -22.12 -18.93
C TRP A 535 -22.40 -22.74 -19.78
N TYR A 536 -23.50 -22.02 -20.00
CA TYR A 536 -24.61 -22.54 -20.81
C TYR A 536 -24.30 -22.43 -22.31
N ARG A 537 -24.84 -23.37 -23.10
CA ARG A 537 -24.88 -23.32 -24.56
C ARG A 537 -26.09 -24.11 -25.08
N PHE A 538 -26.89 -23.49 -25.93
CA PHE A 538 -27.99 -24.12 -26.67
C PHE A 538 -28.28 -23.36 -27.98
N GLY A 539 -28.96 -24.02 -28.92
CA GLY A 539 -29.25 -23.48 -30.25
C GLY A 539 -30.46 -22.54 -30.32
N PRO A 540 -30.66 -21.83 -31.44
CA PRO A 540 -31.70 -20.81 -31.60
C PRO A 540 -33.14 -21.32 -31.56
N SER A 541 -33.35 -22.63 -31.77
CA SER A 541 -34.67 -23.30 -31.67
C SER A 541 -34.75 -24.19 -30.44
N GLN A 542 -33.88 -23.96 -29.46
CA GLN A 542 -33.82 -24.68 -28.21
C GLN A 542 -34.05 -23.72 -27.04
N LEU A 543 -34.43 -24.30 -25.91
CA LEU A 543 -34.41 -23.66 -24.61
C LEU A 543 -33.71 -24.56 -23.61
N MET A 544 -33.35 -23.98 -22.47
CA MET A 544 -32.65 -24.68 -21.40
C MET A 544 -33.42 -24.55 -20.09
N LEU A 545 -33.73 -25.69 -19.48
CA LEU A 545 -34.31 -25.75 -18.14
C LEU A 545 -33.19 -25.97 -17.12
N VAL A 546 -33.21 -25.18 -16.06
CA VAL A 546 -32.32 -25.29 -14.91
C VAL A 546 -33.16 -25.64 -13.70
N LYS A 547 -32.91 -26.81 -13.11
CA LYS A 547 -33.72 -27.34 -11.99
C LYS A 547 -32.85 -27.50 -10.76
N GLY A 548 -33.38 -27.12 -9.60
CA GLY A 548 -32.64 -27.23 -8.35
C GLY A 548 -33.50 -26.91 -7.14
N ARG A 549 -32.82 -26.63 -6.02
CA ARG A 549 -33.47 -26.25 -4.76
C ARG A 549 -32.79 -25.01 -4.19
N VAL A 550 -33.58 -24.06 -3.74
CA VAL A 550 -33.07 -22.87 -3.04
C VAL A 550 -32.56 -23.31 -1.65
N PRO A 551 -31.28 -23.08 -1.32
CA PRO A 551 -30.77 -23.40 0.01
C PRO A 551 -31.31 -22.44 1.07
N ARG A 552 -31.33 -22.88 2.34
CA ARG A 552 -31.50 -21.95 3.47
C ARG A 552 -30.35 -20.93 3.47
N SER A 553 -30.70 -19.68 3.19
CA SER A 553 -29.77 -18.56 2.99
C SER A 553 -30.52 -17.24 3.14
N ARG A 554 -29.80 -16.12 3.34
CA ARG A 554 -30.41 -14.78 3.41
C ARG A 554 -30.80 -14.26 2.03
N TYR A 555 -30.06 -14.66 1.02
CA TYR A 555 -30.36 -14.34 -0.37
C TYR A 555 -29.93 -15.51 -1.24
N PHE A 556 -30.78 -15.84 -2.21
CA PHE A 556 -30.45 -16.69 -3.34
C PHE A 556 -30.91 -16.03 -4.63
N GLY A 557 -30.09 -16.13 -5.68
CA GLY A 557 -30.46 -15.71 -7.02
C GLY A 557 -29.68 -16.40 -8.12
N LEU A 558 -30.27 -16.39 -9.33
CA LEU A 558 -29.68 -16.83 -10.59
C LEU A 558 -29.51 -15.62 -11.50
N THR A 559 -28.37 -15.50 -12.16
CA THR A 559 -28.09 -14.38 -13.07
C THR A 559 -27.35 -14.88 -14.31
N LEU A 560 -27.69 -14.31 -15.47
CA LEU A 560 -27.03 -14.55 -16.74
C LEU A 560 -25.93 -13.51 -16.99
N TYR A 561 -24.79 -13.98 -17.49
CA TYR A 561 -23.65 -13.15 -17.86
C TYR A 561 -23.15 -13.49 -19.25
N ASN A 562 -22.57 -12.51 -19.93
CA ASN A 562 -21.85 -12.71 -21.19
C ASN A 562 -20.47 -13.35 -20.96
N ALA A 563 -19.72 -13.58 -22.04
CA ALA A 563 -18.37 -14.14 -21.96
C ALA A 563 -17.36 -13.31 -21.13
N TRP A 564 -17.65 -12.02 -20.91
CA TRP A 564 -16.82 -11.10 -20.13
C TRP A 564 -17.25 -10.99 -18.66
N MET A 565 -18.09 -11.91 -18.20
CA MET A 565 -18.63 -11.94 -16.84
C MET A 565 -19.37 -10.64 -16.47
N GLU A 566 -19.95 -9.97 -17.46
CA GLU A 566 -20.85 -8.85 -17.24
C GLU A 566 -22.27 -9.40 -17.22
N SER A 567 -23.06 -9.01 -16.22
CA SER A 567 -24.47 -9.35 -16.23
C SER A 567 -25.09 -8.81 -17.53
N LEU A 568 -26.02 -9.57 -18.11
CA LEU A 568 -26.77 -9.08 -19.27
C LEU A 568 -27.57 -7.81 -18.88
N ASP A 569 -28.20 -7.12 -19.84
CA ASP A 569 -28.84 -5.81 -19.55
C ASP A 569 -30.12 -5.92 -18.72
N TYR A 570 -29.94 -6.05 -17.39
CA TYR A 570 -31.01 -6.16 -16.41
C TYR A 570 -31.90 -4.92 -16.28
N ARG A 571 -31.55 -3.78 -16.91
CA ARG A 571 -32.41 -2.59 -16.91
C ARG A 571 -33.62 -2.75 -17.83
N ARG A 572 -33.50 -3.62 -18.84
CA ARG A 572 -34.46 -3.73 -19.94
C ARG A 572 -34.95 -5.16 -20.15
N ARG A 573 -34.28 -6.15 -19.56
CA ARG A 573 -34.55 -7.57 -19.76
C ARG A 573 -34.50 -8.31 -18.44
N ARG A 574 -35.28 -9.38 -18.33
CA ARG A 574 -35.28 -10.26 -17.17
C ARG A 574 -34.15 -11.27 -17.31
N VAL A 575 -32.97 -10.91 -16.81
CA VAL A 575 -31.73 -11.71 -16.93
C VAL A 575 -31.24 -12.25 -15.58
N CYS A 576 -31.96 -11.90 -14.52
CA CYS A 576 -31.72 -12.29 -13.16
C CYS A 576 -33.06 -12.58 -12.48
N LEU A 577 -33.06 -13.56 -11.59
CA LEU A 577 -34.14 -13.82 -10.65
C LEU A 577 -33.57 -14.10 -9.28
N ASN A 578 -34.18 -13.53 -8.24
CA ASN A 578 -33.94 -13.94 -6.86
C ASN A 578 -35.10 -14.77 -6.29
N HIS A 579 -34.86 -15.39 -5.14
CA HIS A 579 -35.78 -16.31 -4.48
C HIS A 579 -37.14 -15.71 -4.05
N GLU A 580 -37.30 -14.38 -3.98
CA GLU A 580 -38.62 -13.75 -3.75
C GLU A 580 -39.39 -13.53 -5.06
N GLN A 581 -38.69 -13.54 -6.20
CA GLN A 581 -39.26 -13.35 -7.53
C GLN A 581 -39.53 -14.68 -8.27
N MET A 582 -38.96 -15.79 -7.79
CA MET A 582 -39.16 -17.12 -8.37
C MET A 582 -40.47 -17.74 -7.89
N GLU A 583 -41.24 -18.30 -8.81
CA GLU A 583 -42.28 -19.27 -8.46
C GLU A 583 -41.61 -20.59 -8.09
N LEU A 584 -41.67 -20.94 -6.80
CA LEU A 584 -41.06 -22.14 -6.25
C LEU A 584 -42.07 -23.27 -6.12
N GLY A 585 -41.62 -24.50 -6.37
CA GLY A 585 -42.37 -25.72 -6.09
C GLY A 585 -42.27 -26.15 -4.62
N PRO A 586 -42.83 -27.33 -4.28
CA PRO A 586 -42.65 -27.95 -2.97
C PRO A 586 -41.17 -28.05 -2.59
N ASP A 587 -40.90 -27.98 -1.28
CA ASP A 587 -39.54 -28.05 -0.71
C ASP A 587 -38.56 -27.00 -1.28
N ARG A 588 -39.08 -25.84 -1.71
CA ARG A 588 -38.31 -24.73 -2.31
C ARG A 588 -37.53 -25.14 -3.56
N THR A 589 -38.06 -26.10 -4.31
CA THR A 589 -37.54 -26.45 -5.63
C THR A 589 -37.82 -25.35 -6.63
N PHE A 590 -36.93 -25.17 -7.61
CA PHE A 590 -37.12 -24.22 -8.70
C PHE A 590 -36.89 -24.92 -10.04
N GLU A 591 -37.63 -24.46 -11.06
CA GLU A 591 -37.35 -24.69 -12.47
C GLU A 591 -37.27 -23.30 -13.13
N VAL A 592 -36.16 -23.01 -13.80
CA VAL A 592 -35.90 -21.73 -14.47
C VAL A 592 -35.64 -22.01 -15.94
N CYS A 593 -36.28 -21.25 -16.82
CA CYS A 593 -36.20 -21.45 -18.27
C CYS A 593 -35.36 -20.36 -18.92
N LEU A 594 -34.26 -20.71 -19.56
CA LEU A 594 -33.47 -19.83 -20.41
C LEU A 594 -33.95 -19.99 -21.84
N ALA A 595 -34.39 -18.89 -22.47
CA ALA A 595 -34.88 -18.91 -23.85
C ALA A 595 -34.64 -17.57 -24.55
N HIS A 596 -34.56 -17.59 -25.88
CA HIS A 596 -34.37 -16.40 -26.73
C HIS A 596 -35.59 -15.48 -26.78
N ARG A 597 -36.79 -16.03 -26.52
CA ARG A 597 -38.08 -15.34 -26.48
C ARG A 597 -38.88 -15.88 -25.32
N ASP A 598 -39.88 -15.13 -24.88
CA ASP A 598 -40.74 -15.52 -23.76
C ASP A 598 -41.47 -16.84 -24.10
N PRO A 599 -41.16 -17.96 -23.43
CA PRO A 599 -41.87 -19.23 -23.60
C PRO A 599 -43.16 -19.26 -22.75
N GLY A 600 -43.45 -18.16 -22.06
CA GLY A 600 -44.46 -17.94 -21.03
C GLY A 600 -44.28 -18.83 -19.81
N HIS A 601 -43.02 -19.16 -19.48
CA HIS A 601 -42.64 -19.82 -18.24
C HIS A 601 -42.51 -18.76 -17.13
N PRO A 602 -43.09 -18.95 -15.93
CA PRO A 602 -43.10 -17.92 -14.88
C PRO A 602 -41.71 -17.50 -14.42
N ASN A 603 -40.74 -18.43 -14.41
CA ASN A 603 -39.32 -18.18 -14.11
C ASN A 603 -38.45 -18.07 -15.38
N TRP A 604 -38.93 -17.43 -16.44
CA TRP A 604 -38.14 -17.23 -17.66
C TRP A 604 -37.02 -16.19 -17.44
N LEU A 605 -35.83 -16.51 -17.96
CA LEU A 605 -34.70 -15.60 -18.13
C LEU A 605 -34.38 -15.40 -19.62
N ASP A 606 -34.34 -14.15 -20.04
CA ASP A 606 -34.01 -13.72 -21.40
C ASP A 606 -32.50 -13.77 -21.63
N VAL A 607 -32.04 -14.63 -22.56
CA VAL A 607 -30.61 -14.72 -22.92
C VAL A 607 -30.10 -13.54 -23.76
N ALA A 608 -30.96 -12.58 -24.08
CA ALA A 608 -30.62 -11.31 -24.73
C ALA A 608 -29.84 -11.46 -26.04
N GLY A 609 -30.14 -12.51 -26.82
CA GLY A 609 -29.46 -12.81 -28.08
C GLY A 609 -28.20 -13.69 -27.96
N HIS A 610 -27.86 -14.14 -26.76
CA HIS A 610 -26.71 -15.03 -26.54
C HIS A 610 -27.12 -16.49 -26.62
N GLY A 611 -26.45 -17.27 -27.48
CA GLY A 611 -26.59 -18.74 -27.50
C GLY A 611 -25.68 -19.45 -26.49
N ALA A 612 -24.77 -18.71 -25.85
CA ALA A 612 -23.89 -19.20 -24.80
C ALA A 612 -23.47 -18.08 -23.85
N GLY A 613 -23.16 -18.41 -22.61
CA GLY A 613 -22.73 -17.48 -21.58
C GLY A 613 -22.63 -18.15 -20.21
N TYR A 614 -22.50 -17.37 -19.15
CA TYR A 614 -22.59 -17.92 -17.80
C TYR A 614 -24.01 -17.86 -17.26
N ILE A 615 -24.38 -18.87 -16.49
CA ILE A 615 -25.41 -18.77 -15.46
C ILE A 615 -24.74 -19.01 -14.11
N LEU A 616 -24.97 -18.09 -13.16
CA LEU A 616 -24.39 -18.17 -11.82
C LEU A 616 -25.51 -18.18 -10.79
N ALA A 617 -25.47 -19.18 -9.92
CA ALA A 617 -26.24 -19.25 -8.69
C ALA A 617 -25.42 -18.67 -7.54
N ARG A 618 -25.98 -17.68 -6.86
CA ARG A 618 -25.37 -16.98 -5.74
C ARG A 618 -26.23 -17.22 -4.50
N ALA A 619 -25.65 -17.82 -3.46
CA ALA A 619 -26.28 -17.97 -2.15
C ALA A 619 -25.47 -17.20 -1.10
N LEU A 620 -26.12 -16.28 -0.40
CA LEU A 620 -25.50 -15.41 0.59
C LEU A 620 -25.87 -15.86 2.00
N CYS A 621 -24.86 -16.03 2.85
CA CYS A 621 -25.01 -16.59 4.20
C CYS A 621 -25.77 -17.93 4.19
N ALA A 622 -25.37 -18.85 3.32
CA ALA A 622 -25.99 -20.18 3.27
C ALA A 622 -25.74 -20.95 4.58
N GLU A 623 -26.81 -21.50 5.15
CA GLU A 623 -26.78 -22.31 6.39
C GLU A 623 -26.58 -23.80 6.10
N GLU A 624 -26.56 -24.15 4.82
CA GLU A 624 -26.39 -25.51 4.32
C GLU A 624 -25.61 -25.48 2.99
N PRO A 625 -25.00 -26.60 2.57
CA PRO A 625 -24.37 -26.69 1.27
C PRO A 625 -25.34 -26.32 0.15
N VAL A 626 -24.90 -25.49 -0.80
CA VAL A 626 -25.71 -25.09 -1.95
C VAL A 626 -25.88 -26.32 -2.87
N PRO A 627 -27.11 -26.83 -3.07
CA PRO A 627 -27.34 -28.00 -3.90
C PRO A 627 -26.91 -27.77 -5.34
N GLU A 628 -26.47 -28.83 -6.01
CA GLU A 628 -26.20 -28.79 -7.45
C GLU A 628 -27.52 -28.66 -8.21
N ALA A 629 -27.53 -27.78 -9.22
CA ALA A 629 -28.64 -27.65 -10.15
C ALA A 629 -28.36 -28.47 -11.42
N THR A 630 -29.39 -29.08 -11.98
CA THR A 630 -29.32 -29.85 -13.23
C THR A 630 -29.75 -29.00 -14.42
N ILE A 631 -29.22 -29.33 -15.59
CA ILE A 631 -29.49 -28.63 -16.85
C ILE A 631 -30.09 -29.63 -17.85
N GLU A 632 -31.21 -29.26 -18.48
CA GLU A 632 -31.86 -29.99 -19.55
C GLU A 632 -32.03 -29.06 -20.76
N VAL A 633 -31.58 -29.47 -21.94
CA VAL A 633 -31.77 -28.71 -23.20
C VAL A 633 -32.86 -29.39 -24.01
N LEU A 634 -33.84 -28.61 -24.46
CA LEU A 634 -35.02 -29.08 -25.19
C LEU A 634 -35.18 -28.28 -26.48
N TYR A 635 -35.75 -28.89 -27.51
CA TYR A 635 -36.28 -28.12 -28.63
C TYR A 635 -37.57 -27.39 -28.22
N GLU A 636 -37.82 -26.22 -28.80
CA GLU A 636 -39.04 -25.44 -28.53
C GLU A 636 -40.31 -26.27 -28.80
N THR A 637 -40.31 -27.12 -29.84
CA THR A 637 -41.41 -28.04 -30.16
C THR A 637 -41.67 -29.08 -29.07
N GLU A 638 -40.63 -29.57 -28.41
CA GLU A 638 -40.75 -30.50 -27.28
C GLU A 638 -41.33 -29.79 -26.05
N TRP A 639 -40.92 -28.55 -25.81
CA TRP A 639 -41.47 -27.72 -24.74
C TRP A 639 -42.95 -27.39 -24.96
N GLU A 640 -43.35 -27.01 -26.16
CA GLU A 640 -44.75 -26.76 -26.51
C GLU A 640 -45.64 -27.99 -26.25
N ALA A 641 -45.14 -29.18 -26.61
CA ALA A 641 -45.82 -30.43 -26.33
C ALA A 641 -45.96 -30.71 -24.82
N ARG A 642 -44.91 -30.43 -24.03
CA ARG A 642 -44.91 -30.62 -22.56
C ARG A 642 -45.79 -29.61 -21.82
N SER A 643 -45.79 -28.35 -22.27
CA SER A 643 -46.49 -27.24 -21.63
C SER A 643 -47.96 -27.12 -22.01
N GLY A 644 -48.44 -27.92 -22.98
CA GLY A 644 -49.82 -27.90 -23.45
C GLY A 644 -50.19 -26.64 -24.25
N ARG A 645 -49.21 -25.80 -24.62
CA ARG A 645 -49.41 -24.61 -25.46
C ARG A 645 -49.24 -25.01 -26.94
N LYS A 646 -50.36 -25.12 -27.67
CA LYS A 646 -50.33 -25.07 -29.13
C LYS A 646 -49.95 -23.65 -29.58
N ALA A 647 -49.04 -23.53 -30.54
CA ALA A 647 -48.57 -22.29 -31.14
C ALA A 647 -49.69 -21.26 -31.33
N ARG A 648 -49.58 -20.10 -30.66
CA ARG A 648 -50.25 -18.89 -31.17
C ARG A 648 -49.52 -18.53 -32.46
N GLU A 649 -50.30 -18.39 -33.53
CA GLU A 649 -49.84 -18.23 -34.92
C GLU A 649 -48.78 -17.12 -35.10
N ARG A 650 -47.93 -17.37 -36.10
CA ARG A 650 -46.66 -16.72 -36.46
C ARG A 650 -46.66 -15.21 -36.58
#